data_AF-A0A972CE77-F1
#
_entry.id   AF-A0A972CE77-F1
#
_cell.length_a   1.000
_cell.length_b   1.000
_cell.length_c   1.000
_cell.angle_alpha   90.00
_cell.angle_beta   90.00
_cell.angle_gamma   90.00
#
_symmetry.space_group_name_H-M   'P 1'
#
loop_
_entity.id
_entity.type
_entity.pdbx_description
1 polymer ?
#
loop_
_entity_poly.entity_id
_entity_poly.type
_entity_poly.pdbx_seq_one_letter_code
_entity_poly.pdbx_strand_id
1 'polypeptide(L)'
;MKMNKAKKTLILTALLIISIFASSCAGDVAGNPATSETETQAEANEPQVTQYLPEEPENANVPEDGVYIVYAVNSSAAGTIKGETTQDISGGKKTKKVLAEPNLGYKFVKWSDGETSPSRSGDTADSSKVITAIFDYDILELPVVLINTETGKDVKSKTEYINAEISMFEKGSPSVFKEAEIRGRGNNTWTYPKKSYKVKFKNKQQPFGLGSGSDRIWVLLANHCDQSLLRNHFAFELARAFDRIEFAPASTSVDVYLNGEYRGVYLLAEEIKVGDSRVDVSKDATQADTGFLVELSAYAQGDWIFNVGRRQYQVRSDLSDDPQIAQKQFEFISEYMRKCWDAVRTGDREEIEKYIDINSYVDTYLVEEITKNLDLGWDSFYLHKDKGGKLVLGPLWDFDLSYGNSNEGCEFYTDIYAGIDSRNGLGNPWYVEASKHAWFRELIVQRWDEVYDDIVSKLPERILAEGRRGFNAYSRNFIKWPIFGTRQNRETEFITRLKNYKEHYEYFAEWIKNRIDWLHNYFHTDEYKNGEFLNTRRFGGFWGGGAPIGDIYGNDKTEKLMKELKPYKGKIKLISADAPGFGNEGPENLFDGEPFTKYCYEIERGSENTVIFETEKEFTAKAYVFRTANDTKEYADRNPDRWVLYGRNSADEEWVEIDSATNGESLLDPVNFTLYAFEIKNPAPYKYYKLWVKNKGIMQLSDLILLG
;
A
#
# COMPACT_ATOMS: atom_id res chain seq x y z
N MET A 1 77.86 35.42 13.85
CA MET A 1 77.16 35.49 15.16
C MET A 1 75.92 34.58 15.09
N LYS A 2 75.56 33.75 16.09
CA LYS A 2 74.90 34.07 17.39
C LYS A 2 73.64 34.95 17.20
N MET A 3 72.42 34.59 17.65
CA MET A 3 72.00 33.40 18.44
C MET A 3 70.46 33.14 18.38
N ASN A 4 70.05 31.84 18.46
CA ASN A 4 68.83 31.17 19.01
C ASN A 4 67.61 31.97 19.55
N LYS A 5 66.34 31.50 19.61
CA LYS A 5 65.49 30.30 19.20
C LYS A 5 64.02 30.63 19.66
N ALA A 6 62.97 29.78 19.72
CA ALA A 6 62.24 28.75 18.92
C ALA A 6 61.11 28.19 19.85
N LYS A 7 59.94 27.59 19.50
CA LYS A 7 59.26 27.04 18.29
C LYS A 7 58.13 28.00 17.79
N LYS A 8 57.24 27.81 16.80
CA LYS A 8 56.75 26.75 15.85
C LYS A 8 55.68 25.71 16.33
N THR A 9 54.71 25.21 15.52
CA THR A 9 53.94 25.68 14.29
C THR A 9 52.80 24.68 13.92
N LEU A 10 51.58 25.15 13.55
CA LEU A 10 50.66 24.66 12.46
C LEU A 10 49.43 25.64 12.34
N ILE A 11 48.64 25.87 11.27
CA ILE A 11 48.46 25.33 9.87
C ILE A 11 47.52 24.09 9.79
N LEU A 12 46.55 23.89 8.87
CA LEU A 12 46.18 24.47 7.53
C LEU A 12 44.64 24.78 7.39
N THR A 13 44.18 25.36 6.26
CA THR A 13 42.77 25.77 6.02
C THR A 13 42.31 25.70 4.55
N ALA A 14 41.05 25.28 4.32
CA ALA A 14 40.14 25.61 3.21
C ALA A 14 38.67 25.47 3.77
N LEU A 15 37.58 26.17 3.41
CA LEU A 15 37.13 27.07 2.32
C LEU A 15 36.47 26.42 1.08
N LEU A 16 35.40 27.06 0.58
CA LEU A 16 34.33 26.61 -0.34
C LEU A 16 33.69 27.85 -1.02
N ILE A 17 33.15 27.79 -2.26
CA ILE A 17 32.00 28.61 -2.73
C ILE A 17 31.45 28.23 -4.14
N ILE A 18 30.13 27.99 -4.19
CA ILE A 18 29.06 28.31 -5.18
C ILE A 18 29.40 28.57 -6.66
N SER A 19 28.53 28.06 -7.56
CA SER A 19 28.23 28.64 -8.89
C SER A 19 26.76 28.40 -9.27
N ILE A 20 26.12 29.31 -10.02
CA ILE A 20 24.68 29.27 -10.41
C ILE A 20 24.52 29.58 -11.92
N PHE A 21 23.44 29.05 -12.51
CA PHE A 21 22.97 29.12 -13.90
C PHE A 21 23.15 30.42 -14.70
N ALA A 22 23.35 30.25 -16.01
CA ALA A 22 22.65 31.00 -17.07
C ALA A 22 22.67 30.22 -18.41
N SER A 23 21.64 30.39 -19.26
CA SER A 23 21.54 29.79 -20.61
C SER A 23 21.28 30.87 -21.67
N SER A 24 21.87 30.75 -22.88
CA SER A 24 21.20 31.09 -24.16
C SER A 24 22.08 30.97 -25.43
N CYS A 25 21.47 30.37 -26.47
CA CYS A 25 21.47 30.72 -27.90
C CYS A 25 22.75 30.94 -28.77
N ALA A 26 22.73 30.20 -29.89
CA ALA A 26 23.10 30.58 -31.28
C ALA A 26 24.57 30.49 -31.78
N GLY A 27 24.74 29.88 -32.98
CA GLY A 27 25.99 29.94 -33.77
C GLY A 27 26.23 28.79 -34.75
N ASP A 28 25.50 28.72 -35.88
CA ASP A 28 25.79 27.77 -36.98
C ASP A 28 26.98 28.21 -37.85
N VAL A 29 27.93 27.31 -38.15
CA VAL A 29 28.76 27.33 -39.37
C VAL A 29 29.05 25.88 -39.82
N ALA A 30 28.93 25.60 -41.12
CA ALA A 30 29.09 24.25 -41.67
C ALA A 30 30.51 23.95 -42.21
N GLY A 31 30.94 22.67 -42.16
CA GLY A 31 32.18 22.20 -42.78
C GLY A 31 32.40 20.68 -42.67
N ASN A 32 32.27 19.97 -43.81
CA ASN A 32 32.57 18.54 -44.00
C ASN A 32 33.80 18.44 -44.97
N PRO A 33 34.51 17.30 -45.18
CA PRO A 33 34.25 15.96 -44.65
C PRO A 33 35.46 15.10 -44.19
N ALA A 34 35.12 13.95 -43.59
CA ALA A 34 35.78 12.64 -43.68
C ALA A 34 37.25 12.44 -43.23
N THR A 35 37.39 11.72 -42.10
CA THR A 35 38.27 10.53 -42.00
C THR A 35 37.53 9.42 -41.26
N SER A 36 37.66 8.18 -41.72
CA SER A 36 37.05 7.01 -41.09
C SER A 36 38.08 6.27 -40.23
N GLU A 37 37.88 6.24 -38.92
CA GLU A 37 38.54 5.28 -38.03
C GLU A 37 37.49 4.49 -37.26
N THR A 38 37.73 3.19 -37.10
CA THR A 38 36.76 2.24 -36.55
C THR A 38 36.75 2.29 -35.02
N GLU A 39 35.62 2.67 -34.43
CA GLU A 39 35.38 2.40 -33.02
C GLU A 39 35.38 0.90 -32.77
N THR A 40 36.39 0.40 -32.06
CA THR A 40 36.34 -0.93 -31.46
C THR A 40 35.18 -0.98 -30.47
N GLN A 41 34.25 -1.91 -30.69
CA GLN A 41 33.19 -2.20 -29.71
C GLN A 41 33.85 -2.48 -28.36
N ALA A 42 33.47 -1.72 -27.33
CA ALA A 42 33.81 -2.07 -25.97
C ALA A 42 33.12 -3.41 -25.66
N GLU A 43 33.89 -4.41 -25.24
CA GLU A 43 33.32 -5.69 -24.81
C GLU A 43 32.34 -5.43 -23.66
N ALA A 44 31.09 -5.83 -23.84
CA ALA A 44 30.11 -5.80 -22.77
C ALA A 44 30.52 -6.84 -21.73
N ASN A 45 31.22 -6.40 -20.69
CA ASN A 45 31.62 -7.26 -19.57
C ASN A 45 30.41 -8.08 -19.11
N GLU A 46 30.50 -9.40 -19.23
CA GLU A 46 29.47 -10.29 -18.68
C GLU A 46 29.30 -10.00 -17.19
N PRO A 47 28.06 -9.93 -16.68
CA PRO A 47 27.83 -9.65 -15.27
C PRO A 47 28.49 -10.74 -14.42
N GLN A 48 29.52 -10.35 -13.66
CA GLN A 48 30.24 -11.24 -12.76
C GLN A 48 29.23 -12.00 -11.88
N VAL A 49 29.10 -13.31 -12.13
CA VAL A 49 28.14 -14.18 -11.41
C VAL A 49 28.65 -14.36 -10.00
N THR A 50 28.32 -13.38 -9.16
CA THR A 50 28.77 -13.33 -7.78
C THR A 50 28.05 -14.41 -7.02
N GLN A 51 28.84 -15.30 -6.44
CA GLN A 51 28.38 -16.46 -5.71
C GLN A 51 28.40 -16.17 -4.21
N TYR A 52 27.31 -16.48 -3.51
CA TYR A 52 27.10 -16.08 -2.12
C TYR A 52 27.15 -17.25 -1.14
N LEU A 53 26.61 -18.41 -1.52
CA LEU A 53 26.81 -19.67 -0.81
C LEU A 53 28.16 -20.33 -1.20
N PRO A 54 28.84 -21.03 -0.26
CA PRO A 54 30.08 -21.75 -0.58
C PRO A 54 29.83 -22.87 -1.60
N GLU A 55 30.86 -23.30 -2.35
CA GLU A 55 30.76 -24.45 -3.27
C GLU A 55 30.97 -25.82 -2.56
N GLU A 56 31.57 -25.79 -1.37
CA GLU A 56 31.92 -26.97 -0.58
C GLU A 56 30.68 -27.77 -0.14
N PRO A 57 30.73 -29.11 -0.13
CA PRO A 57 29.58 -29.95 0.20
C PRO A 57 29.22 -29.90 1.70
N GLU A 58 27.95 -29.68 1.99
CA GLU A 58 27.40 -29.87 3.33
C GLU A 58 27.33 -31.38 3.65
N ASN A 59 28.02 -31.80 4.71
CA ASN A 59 27.88 -33.12 5.35
C ASN A 59 28.08 -34.35 4.43
N ALA A 60 28.94 -34.26 3.41
CA ALA A 60 29.27 -35.40 2.55
C ALA A 60 30.13 -36.45 3.25
N ASN A 61 29.67 -37.70 3.27
CA ASN A 61 30.42 -38.87 3.73
C ASN A 61 30.59 -39.88 2.58
N VAL A 62 31.80 -40.41 2.40
CA VAL A 62 32.14 -41.41 1.37
C VAL A 62 32.39 -42.75 2.04
N PRO A 63 31.77 -43.87 1.60
CA PRO A 63 32.05 -45.19 2.16
C PRO A 63 33.48 -45.67 1.85
N GLU A 64 34.09 -46.39 2.79
CA GLU A 64 35.46 -46.90 2.66
C GLU A 64 35.56 -48.16 1.77
N ASP A 65 34.53 -49.02 1.79
CA ASP A 65 34.51 -50.33 1.12
C ASP A 65 34.01 -50.28 -0.34
N GLY A 66 34.73 -49.61 -1.24
CA GLY A 66 34.47 -49.68 -2.69
C GLY A 66 34.73 -48.39 -3.47
N VAL A 67 34.20 -48.32 -4.70
CA VAL A 67 34.25 -47.13 -5.55
C VAL A 67 32.85 -46.52 -5.65
N TYR A 68 32.67 -45.30 -5.14
CA TYR A 68 31.38 -44.63 -5.02
C TYR A 68 31.37 -43.25 -5.67
N ILE A 69 30.24 -42.89 -6.27
CA ILE A 69 29.90 -41.48 -6.51
C ILE A 69 28.87 -41.05 -5.46
N VAL A 70 29.21 -39.99 -4.73
CA VAL A 70 28.36 -39.38 -3.71
C VAL A 70 27.91 -38.01 -4.22
N TYR A 71 26.62 -37.87 -4.52
CA TYR A 71 26.03 -36.59 -4.84
C TYR A 71 25.63 -35.86 -3.55
N ALA A 72 26.28 -34.73 -3.29
CA ALA A 72 26.04 -33.88 -2.12
C ALA A 72 25.40 -32.55 -2.53
N VAL A 73 24.96 -31.74 -1.57
CA VAL A 73 24.51 -30.36 -1.79
C VAL A 73 25.45 -29.40 -1.07
N ASN A 74 25.63 -28.17 -1.56
CA ASN A 74 26.40 -27.16 -0.83
C ASN A 74 25.60 -26.54 0.34
N SER A 75 24.27 -26.55 0.26
CA SER A 75 23.38 -26.29 1.40
C SER A 75 22.05 -27.00 1.25
N SER A 76 21.68 -27.76 2.28
CA SER A 76 20.39 -28.44 2.46
C SER A 76 19.21 -27.47 2.64
N ALA A 77 19.48 -26.26 3.12
CA ALA A 77 18.51 -25.16 3.14
C ALA A 77 18.27 -24.57 1.74
N ALA A 78 19.27 -24.65 0.84
CA ALA A 78 19.19 -24.11 -0.51
C ALA A 78 18.60 -25.09 -1.54
N GLY A 79 18.80 -26.40 -1.39
CA GLY A 79 18.22 -27.39 -2.28
C GLY A 79 18.41 -28.83 -1.84
N THR A 80 17.83 -29.75 -2.62
CA THR A 80 17.87 -31.19 -2.36
C THR A 80 18.22 -31.96 -3.62
N ILE A 81 18.64 -33.22 -3.48
CA ILE A 81 18.83 -34.14 -4.61
C ILE A 81 17.73 -35.20 -4.58
N LYS A 82 17.03 -35.38 -5.70
CA LYS A 82 16.12 -36.51 -5.91
C LYS A 82 16.86 -37.64 -6.63
N GLY A 83 16.80 -38.82 -6.03
CA GLY A 83 17.47 -40.01 -6.52
C GLY A 83 18.34 -40.66 -5.44
N GLU A 84 19.15 -41.62 -5.85
CA GLU A 84 20.09 -42.33 -4.98
C GLU A 84 21.37 -41.49 -4.88
N THR A 85 21.63 -40.87 -3.73
CA THR A 85 22.74 -39.92 -3.56
C THR A 85 24.10 -40.60 -3.45
N THR A 86 24.20 -41.74 -2.76
CA THR A 86 25.43 -42.55 -2.69
C THR A 86 25.26 -43.79 -3.56
N GLN A 87 26.03 -43.88 -4.65
CA GLN A 87 25.92 -44.96 -5.63
C GLN A 87 27.23 -45.72 -5.78
N ASP A 88 27.17 -47.05 -5.59
CA ASP A 88 28.27 -47.96 -5.87
C ASP A 88 28.50 -48.10 -7.38
N ILE A 89 29.67 -47.68 -7.85
CA ILE A 89 30.13 -47.81 -9.24
C ILE A 89 31.18 -48.91 -9.44
N SER A 90 31.50 -49.69 -8.39
CA SER A 90 32.54 -50.73 -8.39
C SER A 90 32.31 -51.75 -9.52
N GLY A 91 33.39 -52.06 -10.24
CA GLY A 91 33.33 -52.90 -11.45
C GLY A 91 32.94 -52.15 -12.72
N GLY A 92 33.01 -50.82 -12.74
CA GLY A 92 32.73 -49.99 -13.92
C GLY A 92 31.24 -49.80 -14.21
N LYS A 93 30.39 -49.89 -13.18
CA LYS A 93 28.96 -49.54 -13.29
C LYS A 93 28.84 -48.03 -13.52
N LYS A 94 27.75 -47.61 -14.17
CA LYS A 94 27.42 -46.19 -14.36
C LYS A 94 26.34 -45.75 -13.37
N THR A 95 26.35 -44.47 -12.99
CA THR A 95 25.34 -43.94 -12.07
C THR A 95 23.93 -43.90 -12.69
N LYS A 96 22.93 -44.19 -11.85
CA LYS A 96 21.51 -43.91 -12.06
C LYS A 96 21.27 -42.40 -12.03
N LYS A 97 20.18 -41.97 -12.66
CA LYS A 97 19.77 -40.56 -12.75
C LYS A 97 19.50 -39.94 -11.39
N VAL A 98 20.03 -38.72 -11.20
CA VAL A 98 19.69 -37.81 -10.11
C VAL A 98 19.21 -36.46 -10.65
N LEU A 99 18.52 -35.68 -9.81
CA LEU A 99 18.08 -34.32 -10.09
C LEU A 99 18.37 -33.43 -8.88
N ALA A 100 19.13 -32.35 -9.07
CA ALA A 100 19.24 -31.25 -8.13
C ALA A 100 17.99 -30.36 -8.25
N GLU A 101 17.24 -30.23 -7.16
CA GLU A 101 16.01 -29.44 -7.08
C GLU A 101 16.19 -28.33 -6.02
N PRO A 102 16.15 -27.04 -6.40
CA PRO A 102 16.31 -25.94 -5.46
C PRO A 102 15.06 -25.74 -4.60
N ASN A 103 15.26 -25.26 -3.38
CA ASN A 103 14.18 -24.81 -2.52
C ASN A 103 13.69 -23.40 -2.94
N LEU A 104 12.48 -23.02 -2.52
CA LEU A 104 11.91 -21.71 -2.88
C LEU A 104 12.82 -20.55 -2.43
N GLY A 105 13.16 -19.64 -3.35
CA GLY A 105 14.12 -18.55 -3.12
C GLY A 105 15.57 -18.92 -3.44
N TYR A 106 15.82 -20.10 -3.99
CA TYR A 106 17.15 -20.53 -4.46
C TYR A 106 17.08 -21.00 -5.91
N LYS A 107 18.25 -21.05 -6.54
CA LYS A 107 18.47 -21.60 -7.89
C LYS A 107 19.59 -22.63 -7.86
N PHE A 108 19.50 -23.63 -8.72
CA PHE A 108 20.65 -24.47 -9.06
C PHE A 108 21.58 -23.67 -9.97
N VAL A 109 22.90 -23.72 -9.71
CA VAL A 109 23.92 -23.00 -10.49
C VAL A 109 24.65 -23.96 -11.42
N LYS A 110 25.25 -25.01 -10.84
CA LYS A 110 26.07 -26.03 -11.53
C LYS A 110 26.34 -27.21 -10.57
N TRP A 111 26.97 -28.26 -11.08
CA TRP A 111 27.67 -29.24 -10.24
C TRP A 111 29.14 -28.83 -10.03
N SER A 112 29.80 -29.37 -9.00
CA SER A 112 31.20 -29.05 -8.67
C SER A 112 32.23 -29.50 -9.73
N ASP A 113 31.85 -30.34 -10.69
CA ASP A 113 32.66 -30.68 -11.87
C ASP A 113 32.25 -29.91 -13.15
N GLY A 114 31.45 -28.85 -13.01
CA GLY A 114 31.14 -27.87 -14.07
C GLY A 114 29.89 -28.15 -14.89
N GLU A 115 29.24 -29.29 -14.73
CA GLU A 115 27.97 -29.62 -15.42
C GLU A 115 26.86 -28.63 -15.02
N THR A 116 26.17 -28.05 -16.00
CA THR A 116 25.10 -27.05 -15.80
C THR A 116 23.70 -27.62 -15.88
N SER A 117 23.53 -28.87 -16.32
CA SER A 117 22.25 -29.58 -16.24
C SER A 117 21.93 -29.93 -14.78
N PRO A 118 20.78 -29.50 -14.22
CA PRO A 118 20.38 -29.91 -12.87
C PRO A 118 20.13 -31.42 -12.77
N SER A 119 20.00 -32.15 -13.89
CA SER A 119 19.86 -33.60 -13.89
C SER A 119 20.99 -34.28 -14.63
N ARG A 120 21.63 -35.27 -13.98
CA ARG A 120 22.75 -36.04 -14.51
C ARG A 120 22.59 -37.53 -14.27
N SER A 121 23.29 -38.33 -15.07
CA SER A 121 23.33 -39.79 -15.01
C SER A 121 24.50 -40.29 -15.84
N GLY A 122 24.91 -41.54 -15.62
CA GLY A 122 25.92 -42.17 -16.46
C GLY A 122 27.37 -41.93 -16.03
N ASP A 123 27.57 -41.23 -14.91
CA ASP A 123 28.87 -40.88 -14.34
C ASP A 123 29.69 -42.12 -13.93
N THR A 124 31.01 -41.97 -13.96
CA THR A 124 32.03 -42.98 -13.67
C THR A 124 33.30 -42.33 -13.09
N ALA A 125 34.04 -43.04 -12.24
CA ALA A 125 35.34 -42.62 -11.72
C ALA A 125 36.20 -43.84 -11.33
N ASP A 126 37.52 -43.69 -11.36
CA ASP A 126 38.47 -44.76 -10.97
C ASP A 126 38.66 -44.87 -9.45
N SER A 127 38.29 -43.83 -8.70
CA SER A 127 38.28 -43.76 -7.24
C SER A 127 37.01 -43.04 -6.77
N SER A 128 36.60 -43.26 -5.52
CA SER A 128 35.40 -42.62 -4.97
C SER A 128 35.50 -41.09 -5.01
N LYS A 129 34.43 -40.40 -5.44
CA LYS A 129 34.37 -38.93 -5.47
C LYS A 129 33.04 -38.37 -4.99
N VAL A 130 33.09 -37.16 -4.41
CA VAL A 130 31.91 -36.33 -4.15
C VAL A 130 31.64 -35.46 -5.39
N ILE A 131 30.38 -35.27 -5.74
CA ILE A 131 29.92 -34.28 -6.72
C ILE A 131 28.87 -33.42 -6.03
N THR A 132 29.17 -32.13 -5.84
CA THR A 132 28.27 -31.21 -5.13
C THR A 132 27.30 -30.57 -6.11
N ALA A 133 26.00 -30.64 -5.87
CA ALA A 133 25.01 -29.74 -6.46
C ALA A 133 25.14 -28.37 -5.78
N ILE A 134 25.49 -27.36 -6.56
CA ILE A 134 25.77 -26.02 -6.06
C ILE A 134 24.52 -25.16 -6.30
N PHE A 135 23.86 -24.82 -5.21
CA PHE A 135 22.73 -23.90 -5.16
C PHE A 135 23.18 -22.53 -4.67
N ASP A 136 22.46 -21.48 -5.04
CA ASP A 136 22.69 -20.13 -4.54
C ASP A 136 21.37 -19.34 -4.49
N TYR A 137 21.39 -18.16 -3.88
CA TYR A 137 20.21 -17.30 -3.78
C TYR A 137 19.65 -16.91 -5.14
N ASP A 138 18.33 -17.00 -5.26
CA ASP A 138 17.57 -16.53 -6.42
C ASP A 138 17.39 -15.01 -6.37
N ILE A 139 18.50 -14.27 -6.45
CA ILE A 139 18.47 -12.80 -6.45
C ILE A 139 17.99 -12.33 -7.84
N LEU A 140 16.69 -12.09 -7.94
CA LEU A 140 16.05 -11.62 -9.17
C LEU A 140 16.18 -10.11 -9.33
N GLU A 141 15.67 -9.34 -8.37
CA GLU A 141 15.43 -7.89 -8.55
C GLU A 141 15.79 -7.04 -7.32
N LEU A 142 15.49 -7.53 -6.10
CA LEU A 142 15.60 -6.80 -4.84
C LEU A 142 16.90 -7.13 -4.07
N PRO A 143 17.35 -6.26 -3.13
CA PRO A 143 18.39 -6.60 -2.16
C PRO A 143 17.94 -7.73 -1.21
N VAL A 144 18.89 -8.47 -0.66
CA VAL A 144 18.65 -9.62 0.23
C VAL A 144 19.11 -9.31 1.66
N VAL A 145 18.31 -9.74 2.65
CA VAL A 145 18.66 -9.76 4.07
C VAL A 145 18.57 -11.19 4.59
N LEU A 146 19.71 -11.77 4.95
CA LEU A 146 19.80 -13.06 5.63
C LEU A 146 19.85 -12.84 7.15
N ILE A 147 19.15 -13.69 7.90
CA ILE A 147 19.05 -13.63 9.36
C ILE A 147 19.28 -15.03 9.91
N ASN A 148 20.38 -15.25 10.64
CA ASN A 148 20.67 -16.50 11.32
C ASN A 148 20.55 -16.29 12.83
N THR A 149 19.54 -16.87 13.48
CA THR A 149 19.34 -16.72 14.94
C THR A 149 20.22 -17.71 15.70
N GLU A 150 20.69 -17.34 16.89
CA GLU A 150 21.51 -18.20 17.77
C GLU A 150 20.82 -19.53 18.12
N THR A 151 19.49 -19.60 17.96
CA THR A 151 18.66 -20.75 18.27
C THR A 151 18.42 -21.68 17.09
N GLY A 152 18.79 -21.27 15.87
CA GLY A 152 18.44 -21.92 14.60
C GLY A 152 16.92 -21.99 14.33
N LYS A 153 16.13 -21.13 14.98
CA LYS A 153 14.65 -21.21 15.00
C LYS A 153 14.00 -19.84 14.80
N ASP A 154 12.70 -19.87 14.50
CA ASP A 154 11.83 -18.71 14.37
C ASP A 154 11.82 -17.82 15.62
N VAL A 155 11.76 -16.51 15.38
CA VAL A 155 11.58 -15.48 16.41
C VAL A 155 10.14 -15.51 16.91
N LYS A 156 9.92 -15.86 18.18
CA LYS A 156 8.57 -16.08 18.77
C LYS A 156 8.12 -15.01 19.78
N SER A 157 9.02 -14.18 20.29
CA SER A 157 8.71 -13.15 21.28
C SER A 157 8.58 -11.76 20.65
N LYS A 158 7.67 -10.92 21.17
CA LYS A 158 7.57 -9.49 20.83
C LYS A 158 8.37 -8.59 21.76
N THR A 159 8.73 -9.08 22.94
CA THR A 159 9.35 -8.31 24.03
C THR A 159 10.81 -8.68 24.21
N GLU A 160 11.10 -9.97 24.21
CA GLU A 160 12.46 -10.50 24.35
C GLU A 160 13.18 -10.48 23.00
N TYR A 161 14.44 -10.07 23.02
CA TYR A 161 15.37 -10.23 21.91
C TYR A 161 16.13 -11.56 22.03
N ILE A 162 16.47 -12.14 20.89
CA ILE A 162 17.49 -13.20 20.76
C ILE A 162 18.63 -12.69 19.88
N ASN A 163 19.84 -13.21 20.04
CA ASN A 163 20.96 -12.85 19.18
C ASN A 163 20.77 -13.43 17.76
N ALA A 164 21.23 -12.67 16.77
CA ALA A 164 21.28 -13.10 15.37
C ALA A 164 22.49 -12.51 14.65
N GLU A 165 23.04 -13.26 13.71
CA GLU A 165 23.91 -12.70 12.67
C GLU A 165 23.04 -12.29 11.48
N ILE A 166 23.29 -11.09 10.95
CA ILE A 166 22.57 -10.55 9.79
C ILE A 166 23.56 -10.22 8.69
N SER A 167 23.24 -10.64 7.47
CA SER A 167 24.06 -10.46 6.27
C SER A 167 23.23 -9.77 5.18
N MET A 168 23.80 -8.79 4.49
CA MET A 168 23.09 -7.96 3.51
C MET A 168 23.82 -7.92 2.16
N PHE A 169 23.04 -7.94 1.09
CA PHE A 169 23.49 -8.13 -0.30
C PHE A 169 22.68 -7.25 -1.25
N GLU A 170 23.35 -6.57 -2.18
CA GLU A 170 22.72 -5.76 -3.23
C GLU A 170 23.41 -6.04 -4.57
N LYS A 171 22.64 -6.42 -5.60
CA LYS A 171 23.07 -6.68 -7.00
C LYS A 171 24.58 -6.88 -7.24
N GLY A 172 25.10 -8.07 -6.93
CA GLY A 172 26.50 -8.44 -7.17
C GLY A 172 27.49 -8.00 -6.08
N SER A 173 27.03 -7.28 -5.06
CA SER A 173 27.83 -6.79 -3.93
C SER A 173 27.40 -7.43 -2.61
N PRO A 174 28.05 -8.54 -2.19
CA PRO A 174 28.00 -9.02 -0.82
C PRO A 174 28.85 -8.15 0.12
N SER A 175 28.55 -8.23 1.42
CA SER A 175 29.52 -8.47 2.51
C SER A 175 29.24 -7.73 3.83
N VAL A 176 28.04 -7.14 4.02
CA VAL A 176 27.72 -6.47 5.29
C VAL A 176 27.20 -7.47 6.32
N PHE A 177 28.12 -8.27 6.87
CA PHE A 177 27.89 -9.17 8.02
C PHE A 177 27.88 -8.38 9.34
N LYS A 178 26.91 -8.62 10.22
CA LYS A 178 26.68 -7.83 11.44
C LYS A 178 26.08 -8.66 12.58
N GLU A 179 26.68 -8.52 13.77
CA GLU A 179 26.06 -8.93 15.03
C GLU A 179 24.83 -8.07 15.35
N ALA A 180 23.72 -8.72 15.68
CA ALA A 180 22.45 -8.07 16.00
C ALA A 180 21.65 -8.83 17.08
N GLU A 181 20.67 -8.14 17.61
CA GLU A 181 19.56 -8.68 18.39
C GLU A 181 18.28 -8.58 17.53
N ILE A 182 17.43 -9.61 17.53
CA ILE A 182 16.16 -9.62 16.79
C ILE A 182 14.97 -10.00 17.68
N ARG A 183 13.84 -9.34 17.48
CA ARG A 183 12.54 -9.68 18.07
C ARG A 183 11.37 -9.43 17.12
N GLY A 184 10.18 -9.93 17.46
CA GLY A 184 8.93 -9.59 16.78
C GLY A 184 8.47 -8.15 17.03
N ARG A 185 7.70 -7.59 16.09
CA ARG A 185 6.98 -6.31 16.26
C ARG A 185 5.54 -6.37 15.76
N GLY A 186 4.78 -5.32 16.03
CA GLY A 186 3.40 -5.13 15.56
C GLY A 186 2.35 -5.47 16.62
N ASN A 187 1.20 -4.78 16.57
CA ASN A 187 0.07 -5.00 17.47
C ASN A 187 -0.80 -6.15 16.93
N ASN A 188 -1.86 -5.83 16.17
CA ASN A 188 -2.67 -6.83 15.46
C ASN A 188 -1.82 -7.65 14.47
N THR A 189 -0.88 -7.00 13.78
CA THR A 189 -0.02 -7.61 12.75
C THR A 189 0.89 -8.73 13.24
N TRP A 190 1.02 -8.95 14.55
CA TRP A 190 1.71 -10.11 15.11
C TRP A 190 0.89 -11.41 15.06
N THR A 191 -0.42 -11.35 14.84
CA THR A 191 -1.28 -12.54 14.76
C THR A 191 -1.02 -13.32 13.46
N TYR A 192 -0.89 -12.63 12.33
CA TYR A 192 -0.75 -13.19 10.98
C TYR A 192 0.41 -14.17 10.79
N PRO A 193 0.33 -15.11 9.82
CA PRO A 193 1.39 -16.09 9.57
C PRO A 193 2.77 -15.46 9.30
N LYS A 194 2.83 -14.41 8.46
CA LYS A 194 4.06 -13.69 8.12
C LYS A 194 4.36 -12.63 9.18
N LYS A 195 5.38 -12.87 10.00
CA LYS A 195 5.72 -12.02 11.16
C LYS A 195 6.61 -10.84 10.78
N SER A 196 6.30 -9.63 11.26
CA SER A 196 7.17 -8.45 11.20
C SER A 196 8.23 -8.47 12.31
N TYR A 197 9.43 -7.95 12.03
CA TYR A 197 10.56 -7.98 12.96
C TYR A 197 11.11 -6.59 13.30
N LYS A 198 11.72 -6.46 14.47
CA LYS A 198 12.62 -5.36 14.86
C LYS A 198 14.02 -5.92 15.04
N VAL A 199 14.99 -5.30 14.37
CA VAL A 199 16.41 -5.61 14.42
C VAL A 199 17.14 -4.50 15.18
N LYS A 200 18.07 -4.87 16.04
CA LYS A 200 18.90 -3.97 16.86
C LYS A 200 20.36 -4.40 16.71
N PHE A 201 21.10 -3.74 15.82
CA PHE A 201 22.51 -4.02 15.58
C PHE A 201 23.38 -3.66 16.80
N LYS A 202 24.53 -4.34 16.94
CA LYS A 202 25.53 -4.06 17.98
C LYS A 202 26.09 -2.63 17.89
N ASN A 203 26.36 -2.17 16.66
CA ASN A 203 26.86 -0.84 16.33
C ASN A 203 25.85 -0.07 15.46
N LYS A 204 25.91 1.27 15.43
CA LYS A 204 25.13 2.08 14.46
C LYS A 204 25.55 1.69 13.03
N GLN A 205 24.60 1.54 12.11
CA GLN A 205 24.87 1.37 10.68
C GLN A 205 23.71 1.86 9.80
N GLN A 206 23.93 1.89 8.48
CA GLN A 206 22.99 2.38 7.48
C GLN A 206 22.83 1.33 6.35
N PRO A 207 21.92 0.35 6.51
CA PRO A 207 21.63 -0.67 5.50
C PRO A 207 21.30 -0.03 4.14
N PHE A 208 21.97 -0.49 3.08
CA PHE A 208 21.78 -0.02 1.69
C PHE A 208 21.79 1.51 1.52
N GLY A 209 22.48 2.25 2.39
CA GLY A 209 22.51 3.72 2.36
C GLY A 209 21.18 4.41 2.67
N LEU A 210 20.20 3.69 3.25
CA LEU A 210 18.87 4.24 3.56
C LEU A 210 18.93 5.47 4.49
N GLY A 211 18.18 6.51 4.15
CA GLY A 211 17.93 7.66 5.01
C GLY A 211 19.10 8.64 5.17
N SER A 212 19.02 9.49 6.19
CA SER A 212 20.01 10.56 6.42
C SER A 212 21.21 10.14 7.27
N GLY A 213 21.19 8.95 7.88
CA GLY A 213 22.29 8.50 8.71
C GLY A 213 22.09 7.13 9.38
N SER A 214 23.10 6.73 10.15
CA SER A 214 23.20 5.41 10.74
C SER A 214 22.49 5.28 12.11
N ASP A 215 21.69 4.22 12.29
CA ASP A 215 21.10 3.84 13.58
C ASP A 215 21.40 2.36 13.91
N ARG A 216 21.17 1.96 15.17
CA ARG A 216 21.20 0.56 15.59
C ARG A 216 19.88 -0.14 15.27
N ILE A 217 18.75 0.57 15.31
CA ILE A 217 17.41 -0.02 15.23
C ILE A 217 16.81 0.19 13.84
N TRP A 218 16.41 -0.93 13.22
CA TRP A 218 15.80 -1.02 11.90
C TRP A 218 14.67 -2.04 11.95
N VAL A 219 13.67 -1.90 11.06
CA VAL A 219 12.46 -2.74 11.10
C VAL A 219 12.20 -3.41 9.76
N LEU A 220 11.72 -4.65 9.82
CA LEU A 220 11.28 -5.44 8.67
C LEU A 220 9.76 -5.59 8.78
N LEU A 221 9.03 -4.80 8.00
CA LEU A 221 7.57 -4.84 7.97
C LEU A 221 7.11 -5.89 6.95
N ALA A 222 6.26 -6.82 7.40
CA ALA A 222 5.78 -7.92 6.58
C ALA A 222 4.77 -7.50 5.49
N ASN A 223 4.15 -6.32 5.63
CA ASN A 223 3.07 -5.78 4.80
C ASN A 223 1.97 -6.81 4.48
N HIS A 224 1.65 -7.70 5.43
CA HIS A 224 0.83 -8.90 5.15
C HIS A 224 -0.62 -8.61 4.73
N CYS A 225 -1.17 -7.47 5.16
CA CYS A 225 -2.52 -7.02 4.78
C CYS A 225 -2.51 -6.12 3.53
N ASP A 226 -1.35 -5.74 3.01
CA ASP A 226 -1.20 -5.01 1.77
C ASP A 226 -0.73 -5.97 0.67
N GLN A 227 -1.68 -6.42 -0.14
CA GLN A 227 -1.43 -7.39 -1.22
C GLN A 227 -0.68 -6.76 -2.42
N SER A 228 -0.40 -5.44 -2.39
CA SER A 228 0.59 -4.79 -3.25
C SER A 228 2.00 -4.71 -2.64
N LEU A 229 2.15 -4.94 -1.32
CA LEU A 229 3.35 -4.77 -0.50
C LEU A 229 3.99 -3.36 -0.51
N LEU A 230 3.40 -2.39 -1.24
CA LEU A 230 4.01 -1.11 -1.61
C LEU A 230 3.43 0.11 -0.86
N ARG A 231 2.28 0.01 -0.18
CA ARG A 231 1.56 1.18 0.34
C ARG A 231 2.35 1.95 1.41
N ASN A 232 2.94 1.23 2.37
CA ASN A 232 3.86 1.81 3.35
C ASN A 232 5.06 2.49 2.67
N HIS A 233 5.67 1.87 1.65
CA HIS A 233 6.81 2.43 0.94
C HIS A 233 6.45 3.75 0.25
N PHE A 234 5.32 3.81 -0.46
CA PHE A 234 4.90 5.01 -1.19
C PHE A 234 4.34 6.13 -0.31
N ALA A 235 3.70 5.82 0.82
CA ALA A 235 3.39 6.84 1.82
C ALA A 235 4.66 7.48 2.41
N PHE A 236 5.68 6.67 2.70
CA PHE A 236 6.98 7.17 3.17
C PHE A 236 7.71 7.97 2.08
N GLU A 237 7.76 7.51 0.83
CA GLU A 237 8.36 8.24 -0.29
C GLU A 237 7.63 9.53 -0.64
N LEU A 238 6.31 9.59 -0.45
CA LEU A 238 5.52 10.82 -0.58
C LEU A 238 5.86 11.80 0.55
N ALA A 239 5.86 11.34 1.80
CA ALA A 239 6.25 12.16 2.96
C ALA A 239 7.70 12.67 2.87
N ARG A 240 8.62 11.90 2.27
CA ARG A 240 10.02 12.29 2.04
C ARG A 240 10.22 13.24 0.87
N ALA A 241 9.23 13.39 -0.01
CA ALA A 241 9.28 14.35 -1.12
C ALA A 241 8.78 15.74 -0.72
N PHE A 242 7.93 15.83 0.31
CA PHE A 242 7.42 17.09 0.86
C PHE A 242 8.48 17.76 1.74
N ASP A 243 9.08 18.85 1.23
CA ASP A 243 10.31 19.46 1.78
C ASP A 243 10.16 20.13 3.15
N ARG A 244 8.95 20.19 3.71
CA ARG A 244 8.66 20.77 5.04
C ARG A 244 8.36 19.72 6.12
N ILE A 245 8.56 18.43 5.82
CA ILE A 245 8.45 17.32 6.78
C ILE A 245 9.86 16.97 7.30
N GLU A 246 10.19 17.38 8.52
CA GLU A 246 11.56 17.29 9.09
C GLU A 246 12.13 15.86 9.11
N PHE A 247 11.29 14.86 9.36
CA PHE A 247 11.66 13.44 9.27
C PHE A 247 10.52 12.61 8.70
N ALA A 248 10.83 11.76 7.73
CA ALA A 248 9.97 10.70 7.23
C ALA A 248 10.82 9.43 6.93
N PRO A 249 10.38 8.23 7.35
CA PRO A 249 11.22 7.03 7.32
C PRO A 249 11.70 6.65 5.91
N ALA A 250 13.02 6.53 5.70
CA ALA A 250 13.52 5.89 4.48
C ALA A 250 13.21 4.38 4.50
N SER A 251 12.98 3.79 3.32
CA SER A 251 12.70 2.36 3.20
C SER A 251 13.06 1.77 1.83
N THR A 252 13.30 0.46 1.78
CA THR A 252 13.36 -0.33 0.54
C THR A 252 12.76 -1.71 0.73
N SER A 253 12.20 -2.28 -0.34
CA SER A 253 11.77 -3.68 -0.35
C SER A 253 13.00 -4.60 -0.43
N VAL A 254 12.99 -5.69 0.34
CA VAL A 254 14.09 -6.68 0.42
C VAL A 254 13.56 -8.11 0.52
N ASP A 255 14.25 -9.06 -0.11
CA ASP A 255 14.00 -10.49 0.10
C ASP A 255 14.60 -10.93 1.45
N VAL A 256 13.82 -11.62 2.29
CA VAL A 256 14.28 -12.07 3.63
C VAL A 256 14.39 -13.58 3.70
N TYR A 257 15.50 -14.06 4.29
CA TYR A 257 15.71 -15.46 4.64
C TYR A 257 16.00 -15.56 6.15
N LEU A 258 15.35 -16.50 6.84
CA LEU A 258 15.52 -16.75 8.27
C LEU A 258 16.01 -18.17 8.47
N ASN A 259 17.21 -18.34 9.02
CA ASN A 259 17.92 -19.62 9.18
C ASN A 259 17.97 -20.44 7.88
N GLY A 260 18.26 -19.77 6.76
CA GLY A 260 18.28 -20.36 5.41
C GLY A 260 16.90 -20.54 4.75
N GLU A 261 15.77 -20.36 5.45
CA GLU A 261 14.45 -20.49 4.85
C GLU A 261 13.94 -19.14 4.30
N TYR A 262 13.55 -19.10 3.02
CA TYR A 262 12.93 -17.92 2.41
C TYR A 262 11.60 -17.54 3.08
N ARG A 263 11.47 -16.28 3.50
CA ARG A 263 10.31 -15.71 4.22
C ARG A 263 9.53 -14.67 3.40
N GLY A 264 9.87 -14.46 2.13
CA GLY A 264 9.20 -13.49 1.27
C GLY A 264 9.83 -12.09 1.32
N VAL A 265 9.20 -11.14 0.62
CA VAL A 265 9.65 -9.75 0.53
C VAL A 265 9.15 -8.95 1.74
N TYR A 266 10.01 -8.18 2.38
CA TYR A 266 9.70 -7.28 3.48
C TYR A 266 10.06 -5.84 3.11
N LEU A 267 9.38 -4.87 3.73
CA LEU A 267 9.82 -3.48 3.70
C LEU A 267 10.84 -3.28 4.83
N LEU A 268 12.11 -3.11 4.48
CA LEU A 268 13.15 -2.67 5.40
C LEU A 268 13.02 -1.15 5.54
N ALA A 269 12.76 -0.67 6.75
CA ALA A 269 12.52 0.74 7.03
C ALA A 269 13.25 1.24 8.28
N GLU A 270 13.41 2.56 8.33
CA GLU A 270 13.75 3.29 9.55
C GLU A 270 12.58 3.21 10.55
N GLU A 271 12.87 3.19 11.86
CA GLU A 271 11.84 3.28 12.89
C GLU A 271 11.66 4.73 13.37
N ILE A 272 10.42 5.12 13.65
CA ILE A 272 10.09 6.35 14.38
C ILE A 272 10.50 6.22 15.85
N LYS A 273 11.48 7.03 16.22
CA LYS A 273 12.08 7.14 17.55
C LYS A 273 12.86 8.45 17.63
N VAL A 274 13.14 8.92 18.85
CA VAL A 274 14.08 10.03 19.05
C VAL A 274 15.50 9.60 18.63
N GLY A 275 16.22 10.47 17.91
CA GLY A 275 17.61 10.22 17.51
C GLY A 275 18.14 11.15 16.42
N ASP A 276 19.47 11.33 16.43
CA ASP A 276 20.28 12.25 15.61
C ASP A 276 20.25 12.02 14.07
N SER A 277 19.43 11.08 13.60
CA SER A 277 19.14 10.84 12.18
C SER A 277 17.72 10.28 12.02
N ARG A 278 16.83 10.64 12.94
CA ARG A 278 15.43 10.21 13.08
C ARG A 278 14.62 11.46 13.47
N VAL A 279 13.77 11.38 14.48
CA VAL A 279 13.22 12.57 15.14
C VAL A 279 14.32 13.16 16.04
N ASP A 280 15.07 14.14 15.55
CA ASP A 280 16.15 14.74 16.35
C ASP A 280 15.62 15.89 17.22
N VAL A 281 15.28 15.55 18.45
CA VAL A 281 14.83 16.47 19.49
C VAL A 281 15.71 16.35 20.73
N SER A 282 15.85 17.45 21.46
CA SER A 282 16.67 17.61 22.66
C SER A 282 16.40 16.52 23.69
N LYS A 283 17.47 15.85 24.11
CA LYS A 283 17.48 14.66 24.98
C LYS A 283 17.82 15.06 26.43
N ASP A 284 17.30 16.20 26.90
CA ASP A 284 17.69 16.84 28.17
C ASP A 284 16.96 16.24 29.37
N ALA A 285 17.52 15.14 29.87
CA ALA A 285 17.06 14.45 31.08
C ALA A 285 17.22 15.26 32.39
N THR A 286 17.67 16.52 32.37
CA THR A 286 17.94 17.33 33.57
C THR A 286 16.91 18.43 33.84
N GLN A 287 16.03 18.73 32.87
CA GLN A 287 15.06 19.83 32.97
C GLN A 287 13.67 19.41 32.49
N ALA A 288 12.64 20.15 32.95
CA ALA A 288 11.25 19.91 32.56
C ALA A 288 10.98 20.30 31.09
N ASP A 289 11.51 21.45 30.64
CA ASP A 289 11.53 21.82 29.22
C ASP A 289 12.61 20.99 28.52
N THR A 290 12.18 20.08 27.66
CA THR A 290 13.00 19.18 26.84
C THR A 290 12.32 18.98 25.49
N GLY A 291 13.05 18.41 24.53
CA GLY A 291 12.46 17.90 23.31
C GLY A 291 11.64 16.64 23.58
N PHE A 292 10.60 16.40 22.78
CA PHE A 292 9.73 15.23 22.93
C PHE A 292 9.16 14.72 21.60
N LEU A 293 8.76 13.45 21.62
CA LEU A 293 8.01 12.74 20.60
C LEU A 293 6.81 12.06 21.30
N VAL A 294 5.62 12.25 20.76
CA VAL A 294 4.36 11.66 21.24
C VAL A 294 3.62 10.96 20.11
N GLU A 295 2.83 9.95 20.47
CA GLU A 295 2.03 9.13 19.54
C GLU A 295 0.56 9.15 19.99
N LEU A 296 -0.36 9.56 19.11
CA LEU A 296 -1.78 9.30 19.27
C LEU A 296 -1.99 7.79 19.11
N SER A 297 -2.45 7.12 20.17
CA SER A 297 -2.63 5.66 20.15
C SER A 297 -3.79 5.18 21.00
N ALA A 298 -4.72 4.45 20.38
CA ALA A 298 -5.73 3.64 21.05
C ALA A 298 -5.16 2.35 21.71
N TYR A 299 -3.88 2.05 21.50
CA TYR A 299 -3.16 0.93 22.13
C TYR A 299 -2.09 1.40 23.13
N ALA A 300 -2.12 2.68 23.55
CA ALA A 300 -1.18 3.25 24.52
C ALA A 300 -1.12 2.42 25.82
N GLN A 301 0.09 2.05 26.26
CA GLN A 301 0.32 1.22 27.44
C GLN A 301 1.59 1.65 28.21
N GLY A 302 1.50 1.67 29.54
CA GLY A 302 2.56 2.17 30.43
C GLY A 302 2.14 3.47 31.13
N ASP A 303 3.08 4.09 31.83
CA ASP A 303 2.79 5.15 32.81
C ASP A 303 2.67 6.56 32.17
N TRP A 304 3.34 6.81 31.05
CA TRP A 304 3.43 8.12 30.41
C TRP A 304 2.34 8.35 29.35
N ILE A 305 1.08 8.32 29.78
CA ILE A 305 -0.11 8.45 28.92
C ILE A 305 -0.98 9.63 29.36
N PHE A 306 -1.39 10.48 28.42
CA PHE A 306 -2.25 11.64 28.67
C PHE A 306 -3.30 11.83 27.57
N ASN A 307 -4.36 12.59 27.88
CA ASN A 307 -5.42 12.91 26.91
C ASN A 307 -5.35 14.37 26.44
N VAL A 308 -5.66 14.58 25.16
CA VAL A 308 -5.85 15.89 24.52
C VAL A 308 -7.14 15.83 23.70
N GLY A 309 -8.08 16.73 23.99
CA GLY A 309 -9.43 16.65 23.43
C GLY A 309 -10.11 15.31 23.76
N ARG A 310 -10.41 14.51 22.73
CA ARG A 310 -10.98 13.15 22.85
C ARG A 310 -9.97 12.02 22.54
N ARG A 311 -8.69 12.34 22.37
CA ARG A 311 -7.64 11.38 21.96
C ARG A 311 -6.66 11.13 23.11
N GLN A 312 -6.14 9.91 23.13
CA GLN A 312 -5.11 9.43 24.04
C GLN A 312 -3.74 9.48 23.34
N TYR A 313 -2.73 9.93 24.07
CA TYR A 313 -1.35 10.08 23.60
C TYR A 313 -0.38 9.41 24.56
N GLN A 314 0.61 8.72 24.00
CA GLN A 314 1.73 8.15 24.73
C GLN A 314 3.01 8.96 24.46
N VAL A 315 3.81 9.21 25.49
CA VAL A 315 5.19 9.72 25.33
C VAL A 315 6.09 8.59 24.79
N ARG A 316 6.85 8.90 23.73
CA ARG A 316 7.76 7.96 23.03
C ARG A 316 9.23 8.34 23.14
N SER A 317 9.52 9.44 23.83
CA SER A 317 10.85 9.81 24.29
C SER A 317 11.17 9.10 25.60
N ASP A 318 12.43 8.74 25.79
CA ASP A 318 12.94 8.39 27.12
C ASP A 318 12.89 9.66 27.99
N LEU A 319 12.29 9.55 29.19
CA LEU A 319 12.29 10.62 30.21
C LEU A 319 13.46 10.40 31.19
N SER A 320 13.66 11.35 32.10
CA SER A 320 14.73 11.26 33.12
C SER A 320 14.66 9.99 33.98
N ASP A 321 15.81 9.44 34.35
CA ASP A 321 15.92 8.40 35.39
C ASP A 321 15.57 8.93 36.80
N ASP A 322 15.53 10.25 37.01
CA ASP A 322 15.01 10.87 38.25
C ASP A 322 13.48 10.99 38.15
N PRO A 323 12.69 10.29 39.00
CA PRO A 323 11.24 10.32 38.93
C PRO A 323 10.62 11.71 39.14
N GLN A 324 11.28 12.62 39.86
CA GLN A 324 10.80 13.99 40.05
C GLN A 324 11.07 14.89 38.84
N ILE A 325 12.06 14.55 38.00
CA ILE A 325 12.31 15.25 36.74
C ILE A 325 11.41 14.65 35.64
N ALA A 326 11.32 13.32 35.57
CA ALA A 326 10.41 12.63 34.63
C ALA A 326 8.96 13.08 34.77
N GLN A 327 8.45 13.17 36.00
CA GLN A 327 7.10 13.66 36.26
C GLN A 327 6.90 15.11 35.74
N LYS A 328 7.86 16.00 35.94
CA LYS A 328 7.80 17.39 35.46
C LYS A 328 7.91 17.50 33.94
N GLN A 329 8.70 16.62 33.31
CA GLN A 329 8.78 16.50 31.85
C GLN A 329 7.43 16.03 31.29
N PHE A 330 6.83 14.99 31.87
CA PHE A 330 5.50 14.51 31.49
C PHE A 330 4.40 15.57 31.67
N GLU A 331 4.42 16.31 32.79
CA GLU A 331 3.55 17.46 33.03
C GLU A 331 3.73 18.52 31.94
N PHE A 332 4.96 18.96 31.67
CA PHE A 332 5.30 19.92 30.62
C PHE A 332 4.81 19.48 29.23
N ILE A 333 5.11 18.24 28.82
CA ILE A 333 4.68 17.68 27.52
C ILE A 333 3.14 17.72 27.43
N SER A 334 2.45 17.19 28.44
CA SER A 334 0.99 17.10 28.42
C SER A 334 0.31 18.47 28.48
N GLU A 335 0.89 19.46 29.17
CA GLU A 335 0.42 20.84 29.15
C GLU A 335 0.67 21.53 27.80
N TYR A 336 1.85 21.37 27.21
CA TYR A 336 2.18 21.99 25.93
C TYR A 336 1.24 21.48 24.83
N MET A 337 0.99 20.17 24.80
CA MET A 337 0.04 19.55 23.87
C MET A 337 -1.41 20.04 24.07
N ARG A 338 -1.84 20.30 25.32
CA ARG A 338 -3.15 20.94 25.58
C ARG A 338 -3.20 22.39 25.09
N LYS A 339 -2.15 23.18 25.33
CA LYS A 339 -2.05 24.57 24.83
C LYS A 339 -2.12 24.63 23.30
N CYS A 340 -1.44 23.72 22.60
CA CYS A 340 -1.55 23.58 21.14
C CYS A 340 -2.98 23.28 20.68
N TRP A 341 -3.67 22.36 21.37
CA TRP A 341 -5.05 21.98 21.05
C TRP A 341 -6.06 23.10 21.34
N ASP A 342 -5.90 23.80 22.45
CA ASP A 342 -6.76 24.94 22.78
C ASP A 342 -6.52 26.12 21.82
N ALA A 343 -5.29 26.33 21.34
CA ALA A 343 -4.99 27.27 20.27
C ALA A 343 -5.67 26.88 18.95
N VAL A 344 -5.56 25.62 18.50
CA VAL A 344 -6.27 25.11 17.29
C VAL A 344 -7.77 25.33 17.38
N ARG A 345 -8.35 25.13 18.57
CA ARG A 345 -9.77 25.37 18.84
C ARG A 345 -10.22 26.82 18.80
N THR A 346 -9.32 27.81 18.74
CA THR A 346 -9.69 29.22 18.51
C THR A 346 -10.03 29.47 17.03
N GLY A 347 -9.43 28.71 16.12
CA GLY A 347 -9.45 29.01 14.68
C GLY A 347 -8.56 30.18 14.24
N ASP A 348 -7.92 30.88 15.18
CA ASP A 348 -7.03 32.01 14.92
C ASP A 348 -5.64 31.52 14.52
N ARG A 349 -5.25 31.82 13.29
CA ARG A 349 -3.93 31.48 12.74
C ARG A 349 -2.80 32.08 13.58
N GLU A 350 -2.93 33.31 14.07
CA GLU A 350 -1.88 33.96 14.87
C GLU A 350 -1.74 33.35 16.26
N GLU A 351 -2.78 32.76 16.85
CA GLU A 351 -2.66 32.00 18.11
C GLU A 351 -2.06 30.61 17.88
N ILE A 352 -2.43 29.93 16.79
CA ILE A 352 -1.90 28.61 16.44
C ILE A 352 -0.40 28.69 16.10
N GLU A 353 0.01 29.69 15.33
CA GLU A 353 1.42 29.91 14.93
C GLU A 353 2.36 30.16 16.12
N LYS A 354 1.85 30.50 17.31
CA LYS A 354 2.68 30.65 18.53
C LYS A 354 3.17 29.30 19.07
N TYR A 355 2.45 28.20 18.82
CA TYR A 355 2.75 26.89 19.42
C TYR A 355 3.00 25.77 18.42
N ILE A 356 2.44 25.84 17.21
CA ILE A 356 2.51 24.80 16.18
C ILE A 356 3.23 25.35 14.93
N ASP A 357 4.04 24.51 14.29
CA ASP A 357 4.58 24.80 12.97
C ASP A 357 3.53 24.49 11.88
N ILE A 358 3.05 25.54 11.22
CA ILE A 358 2.01 25.45 10.17
C ILE A 358 2.53 24.75 8.91
N ASN A 359 3.82 24.81 8.60
CA ASN A 359 4.37 24.17 7.41
C ASN A 359 4.24 22.65 7.51
N SER A 360 4.65 22.07 8.65
CA SER A 360 4.42 20.65 8.93
C SER A 360 2.92 20.31 8.94
N TYR A 361 2.08 21.16 9.54
CA TYR A 361 0.62 20.95 9.62
C TYR A 361 -0.03 20.83 8.23
N VAL A 362 0.39 21.66 7.27
CA VAL A 362 -0.10 21.65 5.89
C VAL A 362 0.46 20.46 5.10
N ASP A 363 1.77 20.21 5.20
CA ASP A 363 2.42 19.14 4.45
C ASP A 363 1.96 17.75 4.93
N THR A 364 1.91 17.50 6.25
CA THR A 364 1.41 16.22 6.77
C THR A 364 -0.09 16.05 6.57
N TYR A 365 -0.88 17.13 6.54
CA TYR A 365 -2.28 17.07 6.12
C TYR A 365 -2.41 16.57 4.68
N LEU A 366 -1.62 17.13 3.76
CA LEU A 366 -1.68 16.77 2.35
C LEU A 366 -1.32 15.30 2.11
N VAL A 367 -0.28 14.77 2.76
CA VAL A 367 0.07 13.34 2.65
C VAL A 367 -1.07 12.44 3.15
N GLU A 368 -1.70 12.79 4.28
CA GLU A 368 -2.80 12.03 4.89
C GLU A 368 -4.11 12.11 4.08
N GLU A 369 -4.40 13.27 3.48
CA GLU A 369 -5.54 13.48 2.59
C GLU A 369 -5.33 12.79 1.23
N ILE A 370 -4.11 12.77 0.67
CA ILE A 370 -3.76 12.01 -0.55
C ILE A 370 -3.89 10.50 -0.31
N THR A 371 -3.31 9.99 0.78
CA THR A 371 -3.26 8.54 1.07
C THR A 371 -4.58 7.94 1.53
N LYS A 372 -5.39 8.70 2.28
CA LYS A 372 -6.53 8.21 3.07
C LYS A 372 -6.16 7.05 4.01
N ASN A 373 -5.30 7.32 5.00
CA ASN A 373 -4.97 6.32 6.02
C ASN A 373 -6.14 6.06 6.99
N LEU A 374 -6.64 4.83 7.07
CA LEU A 374 -7.73 4.47 7.98
C LEU A 374 -7.47 4.89 9.44
N ASP A 375 -6.25 4.63 9.93
CA ASP A 375 -5.92 4.71 11.36
C ASP A 375 -5.41 6.08 11.81
N LEU A 376 -5.37 7.06 10.89
CA LEU A 376 -5.00 8.47 11.08
C LEU A 376 -5.58 9.15 12.35
N GLY A 377 -6.80 8.76 12.78
CA GLY A 377 -7.44 9.28 14.00
C GLY A 377 -7.53 8.27 15.16
N TRP A 378 -6.84 7.15 15.07
CA TRP A 378 -6.93 5.98 15.96
C TRP A 378 -5.58 5.53 16.54
N ASP A 379 -4.55 5.41 15.71
CA ASP A 379 -3.21 4.95 16.11
C ASP A 379 -2.12 5.54 15.21
N SER A 380 -0.83 5.31 15.53
CA SER A 380 0.31 5.60 14.65
C SER A 380 0.50 7.05 14.17
N PHE A 381 -0.27 8.01 14.67
CA PHE A 381 -0.14 9.43 14.33
C PHE A 381 0.77 10.16 15.34
N TYR A 382 1.98 10.51 14.90
CA TYR A 382 2.99 11.13 15.76
C TYR A 382 3.00 12.66 15.68
N LEU A 383 3.45 13.29 16.76
CA LEU A 383 3.81 14.72 16.82
C LEU A 383 5.09 14.86 17.65
N HIS A 384 5.92 15.86 17.36
CA HIS A 384 7.17 16.08 18.09
C HIS A 384 7.49 17.57 18.26
N LYS A 385 8.44 17.89 19.13
CA LYS A 385 8.87 19.25 19.42
C LYS A 385 10.29 19.24 19.96
N ASP A 386 11.14 20.16 19.49
CA ASP A 386 12.44 20.41 20.14
C ASP A 386 12.33 21.42 21.31
N LYS A 387 13.32 21.43 22.19
CA LYS A 387 13.44 22.38 23.32
C LYS A 387 13.42 23.83 22.80
N GLY A 388 12.52 24.65 23.33
CA GLY A 388 12.26 26.00 22.81
C GLY A 388 11.61 26.11 21.41
N GLY A 389 11.53 25.03 20.62
CA GLY A 389 10.85 24.99 19.31
C GLY A 389 9.33 24.91 19.40
N LYS A 390 8.65 24.77 18.25
CA LYS A 390 7.18 24.56 18.14
C LYS A 390 6.82 23.07 18.10
N LEU A 391 5.53 22.76 18.15
CA LEU A 391 5.00 21.43 17.81
C LEU A 391 5.01 21.23 16.30
N VAL A 392 5.65 20.15 15.86
CA VAL A 392 5.76 19.66 14.48
C VAL A 392 4.86 18.43 14.35
N LEU A 393 4.05 18.37 13.29
CA LEU A 393 3.22 17.19 13.00
C LEU A 393 4.04 16.12 12.25
N GLY A 394 3.69 14.85 12.47
CA GLY A 394 4.49 13.71 12.02
C GLY A 394 5.63 13.37 13.00
N PRO A 395 6.54 12.45 12.64
CA PRO A 395 6.62 11.69 11.38
C PRO A 395 5.40 10.79 11.11
N LEU A 396 5.17 10.44 9.85
CA LEU A 396 4.01 9.64 9.43
C LEU A 396 4.30 8.12 9.45
N TRP A 397 3.31 7.29 9.80
CA TRP A 397 3.46 5.84 9.99
C TRP A 397 2.22 5.00 9.62
N ASP A 398 2.42 3.69 9.44
CA ASP A 398 1.44 2.62 9.16
C ASP A 398 0.32 3.00 8.16
N PHE A 399 0.61 2.79 6.87
CA PHE A 399 -0.26 3.06 5.72
C PHE A 399 -0.72 1.79 4.99
N ASP A 400 -0.66 0.60 5.60
CA ASP A 400 -1.18 -0.61 4.96
C ASP A 400 -2.71 -0.56 4.77
N LEU A 401 -3.43 0.15 5.65
CA LEU A 401 -4.87 0.45 5.55
C LEU A 401 -5.19 1.77 4.82
N SER A 402 -4.42 2.09 3.78
CA SER A 402 -4.61 3.30 2.94
C SER A 402 -4.74 2.95 1.44
N TYR A 403 -4.85 3.96 0.58
CA TYR A 403 -4.89 3.82 -0.88
C TYR A 403 -5.83 2.71 -1.38
N GLY A 404 -7.12 2.79 -1.04
CA GLY A 404 -8.13 1.80 -1.42
C GLY A 404 -8.16 0.50 -0.61
N ASN A 405 -7.23 0.25 0.32
CA ASN A 405 -7.05 -1.05 0.99
C ASN A 405 -7.84 -1.25 2.30
N SER A 406 -8.86 -0.44 2.55
CA SER A 406 -9.70 -0.54 3.75
C SER A 406 -11.15 -0.20 3.45
N ASN A 407 -12.08 -1.00 3.97
CA ASN A 407 -13.53 -0.97 3.71
C ASN A 407 -14.34 -0.06 4.66
N GLU A 408 -13.81 1.11 5.01
CA GLU A 408 -14.50 2.14 5.80
C GLU A 408 -14.38 3.53 5.12
N GLY A 409 -14.83 3.60 3.86
CA GLY A 409 -14.76 4.72 2.94
C GLY A 409 -13.37 5.06 2.40
N CYS A 410 -12.36 4.24 2.67
CA CYS A 410 -11.01 4.40 2.13
C CYS A 410 -10.88 3.73 0.74
N GLU A 411 -11.83 2.85 0.42
CA GLU A 411 -12.12 2.27 -0.89
C GLU A 411 -12.39 3.35 -1.96
N PHE A 412 -13.11 4.42 -1.61
CA PHE A 412 -13.46 5.50 -2.55
C PHE A 412 -12.34 6.54 -2.64
N TYR A 413 -12.01 6.98 -3.86
CA TYR A 413 -11.03 8.04 -4.11
C TYR A 413 -11.63 9.46 -4.04
N THR A 414 -12.96 9.61 -4.03
CA THR A 414 -13.68 10.88 -3.85
C THR A 414 -13.67 11.34 -2.38
N ASP A 415 -14.21 12.53 -2.08
CA ASP A 415 -14.45 13.08 -0.73
C ASP A 415 -13.20 13.48 0.07
N ILE A 416 -13.36 14.52 0.89
CA ILE A 416 -12.40 14.87 1.94
C ILE A 416 -12.42 13.78 3.03
N TYR A 417 -11.27 13.48 3.62
CA TYR A 417 -11.08 12.35 4.51
C TYR A 417 -10.34 12.69 5.80
N ALA A 418 -9.21 13.38 5.70
CA ALA A 418 -8.44 13.86 6.85
C ALA A 418 -9.07 15.15 7.41
N GLY A 419 -9.61 16.00 6.53
CA GLY A 419 -10.18 17.31 6.89
C GLY A 419 -11.59 17.27 7.49
N ILE A 420 -12.22 16.10 7.56
CA ILE A 420 -13.55 15.90 8.15
C ILE A 420 -13.59 14.70 9.09
N ASP A 421 -14.58 14.65 10.00
CA ASP A 421 -14.81 13.48 10.84
C ASP A 421 -15.47 12.35 10.05
N SER A 422 -14.68 11.79 9.12
CA SER A 422 -15.05 10.77 8.14
C SER A 422 -15.42 9.42 8.76
N ARG A 423 -15.17 9.21 10.06
CA ARG A 423 -15.38 7.94 10.79
C ARG A 423 -16.14 8.13 12.13
N ASN A 424 -17.14 9.03 12.18
CA ASN A 424 -18.10 9.15 13.29
C ASN A 424 -17.46 9.27 14.70
N GLY A 425 -16.54 10.21 14.88
CA GLY A 425 -15.77 10.42 16.10
C GLY A 425 -14.38 9.77 16.07
N LEU A 426 -13.98 9.17 14.95
CA LEU A 426 -12.67 8.56 14.72
C LEU A 426 -11.80 9.30 13.68
N GLY A 427 -12.24 10.45 13.12
CA GLY A 427 -11.37 11.32 12.33
C GLY A 427 -10.27 12.01 13.17
N ASN A 428 -9.17 12.44 12.57
CA ASN A 428 -8.07 13.08 13.32
C ASN A 428 -8.44 14.52 13.74
N PRO A 429 -8.47 14.83 15.05
CA PRO A 429 -9.02 16.10 15.52
C PRO A 429 -8.20 17.32 15.09
N TRP A 430 -6.88 17.19 14.87
CA TRP A 430 -6.03 18.31 14.46
C TRP A 430 -6.42 18.81 13.07
N TYR A 431 -6.55 17.90 12.11
CA TYR A 431 -6.94 18.24 10.75
C TYR A 431 -8.42 18.64 10.65
N VAL A 432 -9.30 17.97 11.40
CA VAL A 432 -10.74 18.23 11.38
C VAL A 432 -11.11 19.59 11.97
N GLU A 433 -10.41 20.10 12.99
CA GLU A 433 -10.63 21.47 13.46
C GLU A 433 -10.03 22.49 12.48
N ALA A 434 -8.75 22.34 12.09
CA ALA A 434 -8.07 23.29 11.21
C ALA A 434 -8.79 23.49 9.86
N SER A 435 -9.27 22.41 9.25
CA SER A 435 -9.96 22.43 7.94
C SER A 435 -11.27 23.24 7.93
N LYS A 436 -11.84 23.57 9.10
CA LYS A 436 -13.02 24.47 9.19
C LYS A 436 -12.69 25.91 8.82
N HIS A 437 -11.42 26.31 8.87
CA HIS A 437 -11.00 27.70 8.70
C HIS A 437 -10.46 27.96 7.29
N ALA A 438 -10.91 29.06 6.68
CA ALA A 438 -10.56 29.41 5.29
C ALA A 438 -9.05 29.52 5.08
N TRP A 439 -8.33 30.20 5.99
CA TRP A 439 -6.87 30.36 5.92
C TRP A 439 -6.10 29.03 5.85
N PHE A 440 -6.61 27.94 6.45
CA PHE A 440 -5.97 26.64 6.39
C PHE A 440 -6.17 26.02 5.01
N ARG A 441 -7.41 26.04 4.50
CA ARG A 441 -7.75 25.56 3.15
C ARG A 441 -7.04 26.34 2.05
N GLU A 442 -6.90 27.65 2.20
CA GLU A 442 -6.10 28.51 1.32
C GLU A 442 -4.64 28.05 1.26
N LEU A 443 -4.03 27.71 2.40
CA LEU A 443 -2.68 27.13 2.44
C LEU A 443 -2.63 25.72 1.83
N ILE A 444 -3.70 24.90 1.97
CA ILE A 444 -3.78 23.59 1.31
C ILE A 444 -3.76 23.76 -0.21
N VAL A 445 -4.56 24.65 -0.79
CA VAL A 445 -4.56 24.90 -2.25
C VAL A 445 -3.20 25.42 -2.70
N GLN A 446 -2.67 26.46 -2.04
CA GLN A 446 -1.36 27.03 -2.39
C GLN A 446 -0.25 25.98 -2.35
N ARG A 447 -0.21 25.15 -1.31
CA ARG A 447 0.80 24.10 -1.18
C ARG A 447 0.57 22.94 -2.14
N TRP A 448 -0.68 22.60 -2.46
CA TRP A 448 -1.01 21.62 -3.50
C TRP A 448 -0.44 22.06 -4.85
N ASP A 449 -0.65 23.31 -5.23
CA ASP A 449 -0.18 23.85 -6.52
C ASP A 449 1.35 23.91 -6.60
N GLU A 450 2.04 24.20 -5.50
CA GLU A 450 3.51 24.11 -5.40
C GLU A 450 4.07 22.69 -5.66
N VAL A 451 3.33 21.64 -5.29
CA VAL A 451 3.83 20.24 -5.28
C VAL A 451 3.16 19.32 -6.30
N TYR A 452 2.08 19.76 -6.96
CA TYR A 452 1.27 18.89 -7.81
C TYR A 452 2.07 18.35 -9.01
N ASP A 453 2.61 19.25 -9.83
CA ASP A 453 3.35 18.86 -11.05
C ASP A 453 4.63 18.09 -10.70
N ASP A 454 5.36 18.49 -9.65
CA ASP A 454 6.70 17.96 -9.38
C ASP A 454 6.75 16.73 -8.44
N ILE A 455 5.72 16.50 -7.63
CA ILE A 455 5.68 15.39 -6.65
C ILE A 455 4.43 14.51 -6.85
N VAL A 456 3.24 15.10 -6.80
CA VAL A 456 1.98 14.35 -6.65
C VAL A 456 1.56 13.66 -7.96
N SER A 457 1.62 14.37 -9.09
CA SER A 457 1.29 13.87 -10.44
C SER A 457 2.11 12.63 -10.84
N LYS A 458 3.32 12.50 -10.29
CA LYS A 458 4.29 11.44 -10.61
C LYS A 458 4.04 10.14 -9.82
N LEU A 459 3.20 10.15 -8.78
CA LEU A 459 2.93 8.97 -7.94
C LEU A 459 2.48 7.72 -8.72
N PRO A 460 1.51 7.78 -9.67
CA PRO A 460 1.01 6.58 -10.34
C PRO A 460 2.10 5.84 -11.11
N GLU A 461 2.90 6.55 -11.92
CA GLU A 461 3.99 5.92 -12.69
C GLU A 461 5.17 5.49 -11.82
N ARG A 462 5.43 6.14 -10.67
CA ARG A 462 6.41 5.62 -9.71
C ARG A 462 5.96 4.28 -9.12
N ILE A 463 4.68 4.11 -8.79
CA ILE A 463 4.12 2.84 -8.30
C ILE A 463 4.17 1.76 -9.37
N LEU A 464 3.75 2.08 -10.60
CA LEU A 464 3.85 1.14 -11.73
C LEU A 464 5.32 0.78 -12.01
N ALA A 465 6.26 1.74 -11.95
CA ALA A 465 7.69 1.47 -12.12
C ALA A 465 8.24 0.52 -11.05
N GLU A 466 7.87 0.70 -9.78
CA GLU A 466 8.32 -0.18 -8.69
C GLU A 466 7.71 -1.58 -8.78
N GLY A 467 6.40 -1.68 -9.03
CA GLY A 467 5.72 -2.96 -9.23
C GLY A 467 6.24 -3.75 -10.45
N ARG A 468 6.68 -3.03 -11.50
CA ARG A 468 7.40 -3.60 -12.66
C ARG A 468 8.86 -3.97 -12.30
N ARG A 469 9.55 -3.18 -11.46
CA ARG A 469 10.96 -3.38 -11.06
C ARG A 469 11.18 -4.63 -10.21
N GLY A 470 10.28 -4.91 -9.27
CA GLY A 470 10.35 -6.05 -8.35
C GLY A 470 9.37 -7.19 -8.68
N PHE A 471 8.83 -7.23 -9.91
CA PHE A 471 7.68 -8.06 -10.26
C PHE A 471 7.83 -9.53 -9.87
N ASN A 472 8.99 -10.13 -10.13
CA ASN A 472 9.22 -11.55 -9.88
C ASN A 472 9.46 -11.83 -8.38
N ALA A 473 10.23 -10.98 -7.69
CA ALA A 473 10.46 -11.08 -6.25
C ALA A 473 9.15 -10.92 -5.45
N TYR A 474 8.34 -9.91 -5.79
CA TYR A 474 7.01 -9.74 -5.20
C TYR A 474 6.07 -10.91 -5.54
N SER A 475 6.03 -11.38 -6.79
CA SER A 475 5.23 -12.57 -7.15
C SER A 475 5.65 -13.80 -6.34
N ARG A 476 6.95 -14.00 -6.14
CA ARG A 476 7.51 -15.08 -5.31
C ARG A 476 7.16 -14.95 -3.82
N ASN A 477 6.94 -13.75 -3.29
CA ASN A 477 6.35 -13.58 -1.95
C ASN A 477 4.99 -14.30 -1.84
N PHE A 478 4.14 -14.22 -2.86
CA PHE A 478 2.81 -14.84 -2.84
C PHE A 478 2.82 -16.34 -3.15
N ILE A 479 3.90 -16.87 -3.74
CA ILE A 479 4.17 -18.32 -3.74
C ILE A 479 4.45 -18.81 -2.30
N LYS A 480 5.19 -18.02 -1.50
CA LYS A 480 5.44 -18.34 -0.08
C LYS A 480 4.21 -18.09 0.82
N TRP A 481 3.43 -17.06 0.51
CA TRP A 481 2.27 -16.60 1.27
C TRP A 481 1.05 -16.42 0.35
N PRO A 482 0.36 -17.50 -0.03
CA PRO A 482 -0.76 -17.45 -0.98
C PRO A 482 -2.01 -16.85 -0.32
N ILE A 483 -2.13 -15.52 -0.36
CA ILE A 483 -3.23 -14.74 0.26
C ILE A 483 -4.15 -14.03 -0.74
N PHE A 484 -3.85 -14.06 -2.05
CA PHE A 484 -4.79 -13.60 -3.08
C PHE A 484 -6.12 -14.36 -2.98
N GLY A 485 -7.24 -13.70 -3.27
CA GLY A 485 -8.57 -14.28 -3.05
C GLY A 485 -9.06 -14.22 -1.59
N THR A 486 -8.33 -13.59 -0.67
CA THR A 486 -8.68 -13.54 0.77
C THR A 486 -8.53 -12.14 1.38
N ARG A 487 -9.26 -11.87 2.47
CA ARG A 487 -9.13 -10.67 3.31
C ARG A 487 -8.36 -11.02 4.58
N GLN A 488 -7.27 -10.31 4.87
CA GLN A 488 -6.46 -10.49 6.08
C GLN A 488 -6.88 -9.52 7.21
N ASN A 489 -7.36 -8.34 6.88
CA ASN A 489 -7.80 -7.30 7.81
C ASN A 489 -9.05 -6.58 7.28
N ARG A 490 -8.88 -5.55 6.45
CA ARG A 490 -9.95 -4.63 5.97
C ARG A 490 -10.06 -4.56 4.44
N GLU A 491 -9.30 -5.36 3.70
CA GLU A 491 -9.23 -5.27 2.23
C GLU A 491 -10.61 -5.35 1.59
N THR A 492 -10.87 -4.49 0.61
CA THR A 492 -12.18 -4.38 -0.04
C THR A 492 -12.55 -5.66 -0.79
N GLU A 493 -13.83 -5.87 -1.07
CA GLU A 493 -14.22 -7.02 -1.90
C GLU A 493 -13.56 -6.96 -3.28
N PHE A 494 -13.42 -5.76 -3.85
CA PHE A 494 -12.68 -5.54 -5.09
C PHE A 494 -11.25 -6.08 -5.00
N ILE A 495 -10.50 -5.73 -3.95
CA ILE A 495 -9.12 -6.22 -3.75
C ILE A 495 -9.08 -7.74 -3.60
N THR A 496 -10.07 -8.36 -2.93
CA THR A 496 -10.13 -9.82 -2.85
C THR A 496 -10.48 -10.52 -4.17
N ARG A 497 -10.93 -9.79 -5.20
CA ARG A 497 -11.19 -10.33 -6.56
C ARG A 497 -9.96 -10.27 -7.47
N LEU A 498 -8.90 -9.56 -7.08
CA LEU A 498 -7.62 -9.49 -7.78
C LEU A 498 -6.82 -10.80 -7.57
N LYS A 499 -6.18 -11.27 -8.64
CA LYS A 499 -5.74 -12.68 -8.80
C LYS A 499 -4.22 -12.87 -8.71
N ASN A 500 -3.46 -11.80 -8.88
CA ASN A 500 -2.01 -11.83 -8.98
C ASN A 500 -1.39 -10.47 -8.63
N TYR A 501 -0.07 -10.45 -8.44
CA TYR A 501 0.66 -9.26 -8.00
C TYR A 501 0.50 -8.05 -8.94
N LYS A 502 0.41 -8.28 -10.26
CA LYS A 502 0.27 -7.22 -11.26
C LYS A 502 -1.04 -6.45 -11.06
N GLU A 503 -2.14 -7.17 -10.93
CA GLU A 503 -3.46 -6.58 -10.67
C GLU A 503 -3.48 -5.74 -9.37
N HIS A 504 -2.75 -6.12 -8.33
CA HIS A 504 -2.69 -5.35 -7.07
C HIS A 504 -1.90 -4.04 -7.16
N TYR A 505 -0.76 -3.99 -7.89
CA TYR A 505 -0.02 -2.72 -8.04
C TYR A 505 -0.62 -1.81 -9.11
N GLU A 506 -1.25 -2.37 -10.15
CA GLU A 506 -2.00 -1.58 -11.14
C GLU A 506 -3.23 -0.94 -10.51
N TYR A 507 -4.02 -1.67 -9.72
CA TYR A 507 -5.12 -1.09 -8.94
C TYR A 507 -4.65 0.02 -7.98
N PHE A 508 -3.50 -0.17 -7.32
CA PHE A 508 -2.94 0.88 -6.45
C PHE A 508 -2.60 2.15 -7.27
N ALA A 509 -1.91 2.01 -8.40
CA ALA A 509 -1.58 3.12 -9.29
C ALA A 509 -2.82 3.82 -9.87
N GLU A 510 -3.85 3.06 -10.25
CA GLU A 510 -5.13 3.61 -10.75
C GLU A 510 -5.88 4.35 -9.65
N TRP A 511 -5.99 3.76 -8.45
CA TRP A 511 -6.67 4.39 -7.31
C TRP A 511 -6.03 5.73 -6.95
N ILE A 512 -4.68 5.79 -6.87
CA ILE A 512 -4.00 7.04 -6.54
C ILE A 512 -4.12 8.07 -7.67
N LYS A 513 -4.08 7.65 -8.94
CA LYS A 513 -4.35 8.54 -10.07
C LYS A 513 -5.74 9.18 -9.94
N ASN A 514 -6.77 8.37 -9.75
CA ASN A 514 -8.15 8.85 -9.61
C ASN A 514 -8.32 9.72 -8.36
N ARG A 515 -7.57 9.46 -7.29
CA ARG A 515 -7.53 10.28 -6.07
C ARG A 515 -6.89 11.65 -6.30
N ILE A 516 -5.72 11.72 -6.94
CA ILE A 516 -5.03 12.99 -7.18
C ILE A 516 -5.74 13.83 -8.25
N ASP A 517 -6.35 13.21 -9.26
CA ASP A 517 -7.20 13.90 -10.23
C ASP A 517 -8.45 14.48 -9.56
N TRP A 518 -9.10 13.72 -8.68
CA TRP A 518 -10.25 14.21 -7.91
C TRP A 518 -9.86 15.36 -6.97
N LEU A 519 -8.78 15.22 -6.19
CA LEU A 519 -8.29 16.25 -5.28
C LEU A 519 -7.89 17.53 -6.04
N HIS A 520 -7.18 17.41 -7.17
CA HIS A 520 -6.76 18.55 -7.97
C HIS A 520 -7.96 19.36 -8.46
N ASN A 521 -9.00 18.70 -8.99
CA ASN A 521 -10.23 19.38 -9.41
C ASN A 521 -10.99 19.96 -8.20
N TYR A 522 -11.10 19.21 -7.10
CA TYR A 522 -11.95 19.59 -5.98
C TYR A 522 -11.37 20.72 -5.11
N PHE A 523 -10.07 20.73 -4.83
CA PHE A 523 -9.41 21.82 -4.11
C PHE A 523 -9.55 23.19 -4.81
N HIS A 524 -9.74 23.17 -6.13
CA HIS A 524 -9.94 24.38 -6.93
C HIS A 524 -11.36 24.93 -6.94
N THR A 525 -12.37 24.22 -6.41
CA THR A 525 -13.75 24.72 -6.42
C THR A 525 -14.05 25.68 -5.27
N ASP A 526 -15.12 26.46 -5.40
CA ASP A 526 -15.53 27.41 -4.36
C ASP A 526 -16.14 26.70 -3.15
N GLU A 527 -16.75 25.52 -3.32
CA GLU A 527 -17.25 24.69 -2.22
C GLU A 527 -16.12 24.26 -1.27
N TYR A 528 -14.98 23.78 -1.80
CA TYR A 528 -13.82 23.48 -0.96
C TYR A 528 -13.30 24.72 -0.26
N LYS A 529 -13.11 25.83 -0.98
CA LYS A 529 -12.58 27.10 -0.42
C LYS A 529 -13.49 27.65 0.67
N ASN A 530 -14.82 27.59 0.50
CA ASN A 530 -15.80 28.00 1.50
C ASN A 530 -15.91 27.03 2.69
N GLY A 531 -15.46 25.78 2.54
CA GLY A 531 -15.53 24.73 3.57
C GLY A 531 -16.81 23.92 3.53
N GLU A 532 -17.54 23.99 2.42
CA GLU A 532 -18.79 23.27 2.14
C GLU A 532 -18.46 21.85 1.66
N PHE A 533 -17.77 21.09 2.52
CA PHE A 533 -17.15 19.83 2.13
C PHE A 533 -18.14 18.79 1.59
N LEU A 534 -17.89 18.32 0.36
CA LEU A 534 -18.41 17.06 -0.14
C LEU A 534 -18.08 15.94 0.85
N ASN A 535 -19.15 15.35 1.37
CA ASN A 535 -19.13 14.29 2.37
C ASN A 535 -20.28 13.32 2.08
N THR A 536 -20.07 12.47 1.08
CA THR A 536 -20.95 11.33 0.72
C THR A 536 -21.22 10.41 1.92
N ARG A 537 -20.34 10.40 2.94
CA ARG A 537 -20.47 9.60 4.16
C ARG A 537 -21.54 10.08 5.14
N ARG A 538 -22.35 11.10 4.84
CA ARG A 538 -23.49 11.52 5.68
C ARG A 538 -24.67 10.52 5.73
N PHE A 539 -24.42 9.26 5.40
CA PHE A 539 -25.30 8.09 5.56
C PHE A 539 -24.77 7.09 6.62
N GLY A 540 -24.37 7.60 7.79
CA GLY A 540 -23.86 6.78 8.90
C GLY A 540 -24.93 5.89 9.55
N GLY A 541 -25.20 4.71 9.00
CA GLY A 541 -26.15 3.77 9.63
C GLY A 541 -26.49 2.49 8.87
N PHE A 542 -25.50 1.60 8.67
CA PHE A 542 -25.61 0.18 8.26
C PHE A 542 -26.57 -0.19 7.09
N TRP A 543 -25.99 -0.78 6.04
CA TRP A 543 -26.62 -1.24 4.79
C TRP A 543 -27.07 -0.16 3.80
N GLY A 544 -26.34 -0.08 2.68
CA GLY A 544 -26.77 0.43 1.36
C GLY A 544 -27.28 1.86 1.32
N GLY A 545 -26.44 2.80 0.86
CA GLY A 545 -26.85 4.20 0.75
C GLY A 545 -25.76 5.21 0.36
N GLY A 546 -25.08 5.00 -0.78
CA GLY A 546 -24.57 6.15 -1.56
C GLY A 546 -25.70 6.71 -2.44
N ALA A 547 -25.70 7.97 -2.87
CA ALA A 547 -24.74 9.07 -2.68
C ALA A 547 -25.52 10.40 -2.47
N PRO A 548 -25.00 11.62 -2.74
CA PRO A 548 -24.62 12.05 -4.11
C PRO A 548 -23.15 12.43 -4.36
N ILE A 549 -22.67 12.11 -5.57
CA ILE A 549 -21.54 12.74 -6.26
C ILE A 549 -22.13 13.83 -7.17
N GLY A 550 -22.09 15.10 -6.76
CA GLY A 550 -22.84 16.17 -7.45
C GLY A 550 -24.34 15.85 -7.54
N ASP A 551 -25.04 16.38 -8.55
CA ASP A 551 -26.37 15.86 -8.88
C ASP A 551 -26.25 14.50 -9.58
N ILE A 552 -26.29 13.43 -8.77
CA ILE A 552 -26.51 12.06 -9.29
C ILE A 552 -27.93 11.89 -9.85
N TYR A 553 -28.80 12.87 -9.70
CA TYR A 553 -30.20 12.79 -10.11
C TYR A 553 -30.33 13.46 -11.47
N GLY A 554 -30.63 12.69 -12.53
CA GLY A 554 -30.79 13.26 -13.87
C GLY A 554 -32.02 14.14 -14.07
N ASN A 555 -32.74 14.51 -13.00
CA ASN A 555 -33.84 15.48 -12.95
C ASN A 555 -34.40 15.65 -11.52
N ASP A 556 -35.02 16.79 -11.27
CA ASP A 556 -35.75 17.16 -10.04
C ASP A 556 -36.75 16.08 -9.58
N LYS A 557 -37.42 15.39 -10.51
CA LYS A 557 -38.37 14.32 -10.18
C LYS A 557 -37.66 13.14 -9.52
N THR A 558 -36.49 12.79 -10.02
CA THR A 558 -35.66 11.72 -9.44
C THR A 558 -35.17 12.12 -8.05
N GLU A 559 -34.64 13.34 -7.90
CA GLU A 559 -34.21 13.86 -6.60
C GLU A 559 -35.37 13.79 -5.59
N LYS A 560 -36.55 14.29 -5.98
CA LYS A 560 -37.75 14.28 -5.13
C LYS A 560 -38.15 12.86 -4.72
N LEU A 561 -38.26 11.92 -5.65
CA LEU A 561 -38.65 10.53 -5.35
C LEU A 561 -37.63 9.84 -4.43
N MET A 562 -36.33 10.09 -4.64
CA MET A 562 -35.25 9.57 -3.79
C MET A 562 -35.20 10.18 -2.38
N LYS A 563 -35.78 11.38 -2.19
CA LYS A 563 -35.96 12.01 -0.86
C LYS A 563 -37.24 11.58 -0.16
N GLU A 564 -38.32 11.33 -0.91
CA GLU A 564 -39.65 11.00 -0.35
C GLU A 564 -39.86 9.51 -0.07
N LEU A 565 -39.25 8.61 -0.86
CA LEU A 565 -39.43 7.16 -0.78
C LEU A 565 -38.14 6.46 -0.31
N LYS A 566 -38.26 5.26 0.27
CA LYS A 566 -37.11 4.53 0.82
C LYS A 566 -36.74 3.33 -0.05
N PRO A 567 -35.44 3.12 -0.35
CA PRO A 567 -34.97 1.90 -1.00
C PRO A 567 -35.36 0.64 -0.22
N TYR A 568 -35.65 -0.43 -0.96
CA TYR A 568 -35.83 -1.76 -0.40
C TYR A 568 -34.58 -2.22 0.37
N LYS A 569 -34.73 -2.57 1.65
CA LYS A 569 -33.64 -2.96 2.56
C LYS A 569 -33.50 -4.47 2.81
N GLY A 570 -34.34 -5.31 2.20
CA GLY A 570 -34.18 -6.77 2.25
C GLY A 570 -33.21 -7.24 1.18
N LYS A 571 -32.85 -8.53 1.19
CA LYS A 571 -32.07 -9.09 0.07
C LYS A 571 -32.96 -9.23 -1.16
N ILE A 572 -32.47 -8.74 -2.30
CA ILE A 572 -32.95 -9.14 -3.62
C ILE A 572 -32.16 -10.39 -4.03
N LYS A 573 -32.82 -11.34 -4.67
CA LYS A 573 -32.21 -12.53 -5.26
C LYS A 573 -32.62 -12.66 -6.71
N LEU A 574 -31.63 -12.68 -7.60
CA LEU A 574 -31.82 -13.05 -9.01
C LEU A 574 -32.38 -14.48 -9.09
N ILE A 575 -33.41 -14.67 -9.91
CA ILE A 575 -34.01 -15.98 -10.24
C ILE A 575 -33.53 -16.46 -11.61
N SER A 576 -33.54 -15.58 -12.60
CA SER A 576 -33.06 -15.84 -13.96
C SER A 576 -32.88 -14.53 -14.73
N ALA A 577 -32.00 -14.55 -15.73
CA ALA A 577 -31.97 -13.57 -16.81
C ALA A 577 -31.83 -14.29 -18.16
N ASP A 578 -32.38 -13.74 -19.24
CA ASP A 578 -32.26 -14.36 -20.58
C ASP A 578 -30.83 -14.16 -21.15
N ALA A 579 -30.24 -12.99 -20.93
CA ALA A 579 -28.86 -12.68 -21.32
C ALA A 579 -27.88 -12.77 -20.13
N PRO A 580 -26.72 -13.47 -20.25
CA PRO A 580 -25.82 -13.75 -19.12
C PRO A 580 -24.88 -12.60 -18.73
N GLY A 581 -24.72 -11.58 -19.58
CA GLY A 581 -23.73 -10.51 -19.38
C GLY A 581 -22.34 -10.79 -19.96
N PHE A 582 -21.51 -9.76 -20.03
CA PHE A 582 -20.14 -9.84 -20.56
C PHE A 582 -19.10 -10.07 -19.45
N GLY A 583 -18.60 -11.30 -19.33
CA GLY A 583 -17.49 -11.63 -18.42
C GLY A 583 -17.88 -11.52 -16.94
N ASN A 584 -17.58 -10.38 -16.31
CA ASN A 584 -17.99 -10.04 -14.94
C ASN A 584 -19.21 -9.09 -14.91
N GLU A 585 -19.73 -8.68 -16.06
CA GLU A 585 -20.80 -7.68 -16.19
C GLU A 585 -22.20 -8.34 -16.22
N GLY A 586 -22.45 -9.20 -15.24
CA GLY A 586 -23.63 -10.08 -15.13
C GLY A 586 -24.90 -9.43 -14.55
N PRO A 587 -26.07 -10.08 -14.69
CA PRO A 587 -27.37 -9.59 -14.22
C PRO A 587 -27.48 -9.40 -12.70
N GLU A 588 -26.61 -10.05 -11.94
CA GLU A 588 -26.47 -9.87 -10.49
C GLU A 588 -26.03 -8.47 -10.07
N ASN A 589 -25.25 -7.77 -10.93
CA ASN A 589 -24.74 -6.43 -10.65
C ASN A 589 -25.86 -5.38 -10.51
N LEU A 590 -27.03 -5.60 -11.13
CA LEU A 590 -28.21 -4.75 -10.94
C LEU A 590 -28.66 -4.62 -9.48
N PHE A 591 -28.19 -5.49 -8.59
CA PHE A 591 -28.69 -5.61 -7.21
C PHE A 591 -27.58 -5.59 -6.14
N ASP A 592 -26.32 -5.31 -6.50
CA ASP A 592 -25.22 -5.22 -5.52
C ASP A 592 -25.13 -3.84 -4.83
N GLY A 593 -25.52 -2.77 -5.53
CA GLY A 593 -25.50 -1.39 -5.05
C GLY A 593 -24.24 -0.60 -5.43
N GLU A 594 -23.28 -1.22 -6.12
CA GLU A 594 -21.94 -0.71 -6.41
C GLU A 594 -21.91 0.06 -7.75
N PRO A 595 -21.74 1.40 -7.76
CA PRO A 595 -21.85 2.20 -9.00
C PRO A 595 -20.88 1.78 -10.12
N PHE A 596 -19.80 1.08 -9.76
CA PHE A 596 -18.70 0.71 -10.64
C PHE A 596 -18.88 -0.69 -11.26
N THR A 597 -19.86 -1.47 -10.83
CA THR A 597 -20.31 -2.68 -11.54
C THR A 597 -21.45 -2.33 -12.51
N LYS A 598 -21.70 -3.22 -13.47
CA LYS A 598 -22.80 -3.08 -14.43
C LYS A 598 -23.28 -4.43 -14.93
N TYR A 599 -24.56 -4.55 -15.23
CA TYR A 599 -25.07 -5.57 -16.12
C TYR A 599 -24.93 -5.03 -17.55
N CYS A 600 -24.12 -5.68 -18.37
CA CYS A 600 -23.85 -5.27 -19.75
C CYS A 600 -23.88 -6.50 -20.65
N TYR A 601 -24.71 -6.51 -21.68
CA TYR A 601 -24.92 -7.68 -22.53
C TYR A 601 -25.30 -7.28 -23.96
N GLU A 602 -25.13 -8.21 -24.90
CA GLU A 602 -25.69 -8.12 -26.25
C GLU A 602 -26.72 -9.23 -26.48
N ILE A 603 -27.78 -8.89 -27.21
CA ILE A 603 -28.75 -9.81 -27.80
C ILE A 603 -28.92 -9.47 -29.28
N GLU A 604 -29.41 -10.40 -30.11
CA GLU A 604 -29.61 -10.15 -31.54
C GLU A 604 -30.44 -8.86 -31.76
N ARG A 605 -29.95 -7.97 -32.62
CA ARG A 605 -30.30 -6.55 -32.66
C ARG A 605 -31.82 -6.29 -32.75
N GLY A 606 -32.43 -5.90 -31.63
CA GLY A 606 -33.88 -5.65 -31.51
C GLY A 606 -34.68 -6.75 -30.80
N SER A 607 -34.01 -7.77 -30.27
CA SER A 607 -34.57 -8.81 -29.40
C SER A 607 -34.99 -8.26 -28.02
N GLU A 608 -35.42 -9.15 -27.13
CA GLU A 608 -35.95 -8.83 -25.81
C GLU A 608 -35.17 -9.62 -24.75
N ASN A 609 -34.99 -9.03 -23.57
CA ASN A 609 -34.32 -9.66 -22.43
C ASN A 609 -35.15 -9.47 -21.16
N THR A 610 -35.31 -10.56 -20.41
CA THR A 610 -36.04 -10.61 -19.16
C THR A 610 -35.07 -10.82 -18.00
N VAL A 611 -35.22 -10.05 -16.91
CA VAL A 611 -34.58 -10.29 -15.62
C VAL A 611 -35.67 -10.55 -14.58
N ILE A 612 -35.69 -11.73 -13.98
CA ILE A 612 -36.63 -12.14 -12.94
C ILE A 612 -35.90 -12.19 -11.60
N PHE A 613 -36.46 -11.56 -10.57
CA PHE A 613 -35.88 -11.50 -9.24
C PHE A 613 -36.96 -11.61 -8.15
N GLU A 614 -36.58 -12.09 -6.97
CA GLU A 614 -37.44 -12.12 -5.79
C GLU A 614 -36.93 -11.20 -4.68
N THR A 615 -37.86 -10.56 -3.98
CA THR A 615 -37.61 -9.93 -2.68
C THR A 615 -37.83 -10.96 -1.56
N GLU A 616 -37.09 -10.83 -0.46
CA GLU A 616 -37.18 -11.70 0.72
C GLU A 616 -38.62 -11.86 1.27
N LYS A 617 -39.42 -10.80 1.11
CA LYS A 617 -40.83 -10.70 1.47
C LYS A 617 -41.54 -9.78 0.47
N GLU A 618 -42.87 -9.80 0.46
CA GLU A 618 -43.68 -8.84 -0.29
C GLU A 618 -43.25 -7.39 0.00
N PHE A 619 -43.15 -6.60 -1.07
CA PHE A 619 -42.83 -5.18 -1.02
C PHE A 619 -43.80 -4.40 -1.90
N THR A 620 -44.25 -3.23 -1.43
CA THR A 620 -45.09 -2.32 -2.23
C THR A 620 -44.20 -1.24 -2.83
N ALA A 621 -43.61 -1.54 -3.98
CA ALA A 621 -42.84 -0.55 -4.73
C ALA A 621 -43.78 0.58 -5.23
N LYS A 622 -43.40 1.82 -4.92
CA LYS A 622 -44.06 3.07 -5.38
C LYS A 622 -43.25 3.78 -6.46
N ALA A 623 -41.97 3.48 -6.56
CA ALA A 623 -41.12 3.85 -7.68
C ALA A 623 -40.01 2.79 -7.87
N TYR A 624 -39.35 2.84 -9.02
CA TYR A 624 -38.10 2.13 -9.29
C TYR A 624 -37.08 3.11 -9.87
N VAL A 625 -35.79 2.77 -9.77
CA VAL A 625 -34.67 3.62 -10.16
C VAL A 625 -33.70 2.80 -10.98
N PHE A 626 -33.19 3.39 -12.07
CA PHE A 626 -32.01 2.88 -12.76
C PHE A 626 -30.80 3.78 -12.48
N ARG A 627 -29.61 3.19 -12.38
CA ARG A 627 -28.34 3.92 -12.46
C ARG A 627 -27.67 3.66 -13.81
N THR A 628 -27.23 4.70 -14.52
CA THR A 628 -26.42 4.57 -15.73
C THR A 628 -25.03 4.02 -15.42
N ALA A 629 -24.44 3.27 -16.36
CA ALA A 629 -23.16 2.61 -16.16
C ALA A 629 -21.95 3.57 -16.19
N ASN A 630 -20.77 3.05 -15.85
CA ASN A 630 -19.51 3.78 -15.74
C ASN A 630 -18.95 4.37 -17.06
N ASP A 631 -19.47 3.96 -18.22
CA ASP A 631 -19.05 4.38 -19.57
C ASP A 631 -20.23 4.78 -20.48
N THR A 632 -21.41 5.06 -19.91
CA THR A 632 -22.63 5.44 -20.66
C THR A 632 -22.49 6.76 -21.44
N LYS A 633 -21.60 7.65 -20.99
CA LYS A 633 -21.22 8.88 -21.69
C LYS A 633 -20.43 8.61 -22.97
N GLU A 634 -19.59 7.58 -22.98
CA GLU A 634 -18.88 7.14 -24.19
C GLU A 634 -19.79 6.30 -25.11
N TYR A 635 -20.77 5.58 -24.54
CA TYR A 635 -21.65 4.65 -25.25
C TYR A 635 -23.14 4.92 -25.00
N ALA A 636 -23.59 6.10 -25.45
CA ALA A 636 -24.95 6.62 -25.28
C ALA A 636 -26.07 5.66 -25.78
N ASP A 637 -25.78 4.84 -26.79
CA ASP A 637 -26.70 3.91 -27.44
C ASP A 637 -27.00 2.63 -26.62
N ARG A 638 -26.32 2.45 -25.49
CA ARG A 638 -26.50 1.29 -24.60
C ARG A 638 -27.52 1.51 -23.47
N ASN A 639 -28.06 2.71 -23.30
CA ASN A 639 -29.22 2.92 -22.42
C ASN A 639 -30.45 2.17 -22.99
N PRO A 640 -31.31 1.55 -22.17
CA PRO A 640 -32.48 0.79 -22.63
C PRO A 640 -33.49 1.60 -23.46
N ASP A 641 -33.84 1.16 -24.68
CA ASP A 641 -34.89 1.75 -25.53
C ASP A 641 -36.28 1.77 -24.88
N ARG A 642 -36.65 0.63 -24.28
CA ARG A 642 -37.99 0.37 -23.74
C ARG A 642 -37.89 -0.67 -22.64
N TRP A 643 -38.70 -0.51 -21.60
CA TRP A 643 -38.86 -1.53 -20.57
C TRP A 643 -40.30 -1.63 -20.04
N VAL A 644 -40.58 -2.74 -19.36
CA VAL A 644 -41.81 -2.98 -18.61
C VAL A 644 -41.44 -3.71 -17.31
N LEU A 645 -41.93 -3.21 -16.18
CA LEU A 645 -41.79 -3.84 -14.87
C LEU A 645 -43.10 -4.57 -14.53
N TYR A 646 -43.00 -5.84 -14.16
CA TYR A 646 -44.13 -6.67 -13.75
C TYR A 646 -43.97 -7.23 -12.34
N GLY A 647 -45.08 -7.60 -11.71
CA GLY A 647 -45.13 -8.23 -10.38
C GLY A 647 -46.08 -9.42 -10.30
N ARG A 648 -45.82 -10.30 -9.32
CA ARG A 648 -46.72 -11.35 -8.82
C ARG A 648 -46.28 -11.87 -7.44
N ASN A 649 -47.13 -12.64 -6.76
CA ASN A 649 -46.88 -13.20 -5.42
C ASN A 649 -46.70 -14.72 -5.37
N SER A 650 -47.11 -15.45 -6.41
CA SER A 650 -46.84 -16.88 -6.57
C SER A 650 -46.32 -17.25 -7.97
N ALA A 651 -45.87 -18.49 -8.13
CA ALA A 651 -45.36 -19.00 -9.40
C ALA A 651 -46.49 -19.31 -10.42
N ASP A 652 -47.70 -19.53 -9.93
CA ASP A 652 -48.90 -19.89 -10.70
C ASP A 652 -49.75 -18.66 -11.09
N GLU A 653 -49.43 -17.47 -10.56
CA GLU A 653 -50.03 -16.20 -10.96
C GLU A 653 -49.47 -15.69 -12.29
N GLU A 654 -50.35 -15.06 -13.08
CA GLU A 654 -49.96 -14.27 -14.25
C GLU A 654 -49.17 -13.02 -13.83
N TRP A 655 -48.31 -12.53 -14.73
CA TRP A 655 -47.52 -11.32 -14.51
C TRP A 655 -48.37 -10.06 -14.70
N VAL A 656 -48.62 -9.31 -13.62
CA VAL A 656 -49.31 -8.02 -13.68
C VAL A 656 -48.32 -6.93 -14.07
N GLU A 657 -48.64 -6.09 -15.07
CA GLU A 657 -47.83 -4.91 -15.41
C GLU A 657 -47.96 -3.85 -14.31
N ILE A 658 -46.83 -3.48 -13.71
CA ILE A 658 -46.73 -2.47 -12.65
C ILE A 658 -46.54 -1.08 -13.29
N ASP A 659 -45.59 -0.98 -14.23
CA ASP A 659 -45.27 0.23 -14.97
C ASP A 659 -44.50 -0.08 -16.27
N SER A 660 -44.52 0.85 -17.23
CA SER A 660 -43.83 0.75 -18.51
C SER A 660 -43.41 2.11 -19.07
N ALA A 661 -42.27 2.11 -19.76
CA ALA A 661 -41.73 3.29 -20.44
C ALA A 661 -41.21 2.91 -21.85
N THR A 662 -41.47 3.77 -22.83
CA THR A 662 -41.42 3.44 -24.27
C THR A 662 -40.45 4.29 -25.11
N ASN A 663 -39.70 5.19 -24.50
CA ASN A 663 -38.77 6.09 -25.19
C ASN A 663 -37.53 6.37 -24.32
N GLY A 664 -36.83 5.31 -23.91
CA GLY A 664 -35.76 5.37 -22.91
C GLY A 664 -34.54 6.21 -23.31
N GLU A 665 -34.25 6.32 -24.61
CA GLU A 665 -33.28 7.29 -25.17
C GLU A 665 -33.53 8.75 -24.72
N SER A 666 -34.77 9.10 -24.33
CA SER A 666 -35.13 10.43 -23.80
C SER A 666 -35.53 10.44 -22.32
N LEU A 667 -35.20 9.37 -21.58
CA LEU A 667 -35.51 9.21 -20.15
C LEU A 667 -34.27 8.93 -19.30
N LEU A 668 -33.14 8.61 -19.94
CA LEU A 668 -31.83 8.34 -19.36
C LEU A 668 -30.79 9.09 -20.21
N ASP A 669 -30.26 10.22 -19.73
CA ASP A 669 -29.26 10.97 -20.50
C ASP A 669 -27.92 10.20 -20.61
N PRO A 670 -27.09 10.46 -21.63
CA PRO A 670 -25.80 9.81 -21.80
C PRO A 670 -24.72 10.37 -20.85
N VAL A 671 -24.87 10.04 -19.57
CA VAL A 671 -24.01 10.43 -18.46
C VAL A 671 -23.68 9.21 -17.60
N ASN A 672 -22.54 9.21 -16.89
CA ASN A 672 -22.09 8.08 -16.08
C ASN A 672 -22.70 8.14 -14.66
N PHE A 673 -22.90 6.98 -14.02
CA PHE A 673 -23.28 6.83 -12.60
C PHE A 673 -24.58 7.53 -12.14
N THR A 674 -25.44 7.95 -13.06
CA THR A 674 -26.56 8.85 -12.78
C THR A 674 -27.86 8.08 -12.58
N LEU A 675 -28.61 8.43 -11.54
CA LEU A 675 -29.90 7.88 -11.18
C LEU A 675 -31.04 8.54 -11.96
N TYR A 676 -32.03 7.73 -12.32
CA TYR A 676 -33.33 8.16 -12.88
C TYR A 676 -34.45 7.34 -12.26
N ALA A 677 -35.44 8.00 -11.63
CA ALA A 677 -36.51 7.34 -10.89
C ALA A 677 -37.88 7.50 -11.58
N PHE A 678 -38.61 6.38 -11.64
CA PHE A 678 -39.87 6.21 -12.35
C PHE A 678 -40.95 5.82 -11.37
N GLU A 679 -42.04 6.60 -11.37
CA GLU A 679 -43.15 6.50 -10.41
C GLU A 679 -44.16 5.44 -10.87
N ILE A 680 -44.45 4.48 -10.00
CA ILE A 680 -45.33 3.35 -10.29
C ILE A 680 -46.78 3.82 -10.25
N LYS A 681 -47.50 3.65 -11.37
CA LYS A 681 -48.87 4.14 -11.54
C LYS A 681 -49.89 3.44 -10.61
N ASN A 682 -49.69 2.14 -10.36
CA ASN A 682 -50.58 1.30 -9.55
C ASN A 682 -49.77 0.47 -8.53
N PRO A 683 -49.31 1.06 -7.41
CA PRO A 683 -48.44 0.37 -6.46
C PRO A 683 -49.20 -0.70 -5.66
N ALA A 684 -48.72 -1.94 -5.70
CA ALA A 684 -49.28 -3.09 -4.99
C ALA A 684 -48.16 -3.95 -4.38
N PRO A 685 -48.43 -4.75 -3.32
CA PRO A 685 -47.46 -5.65 -2.74
C PRO A 685 -47.13 -6.81 -3.69
N TYR A 686 -45.85 -6.94 -4.07
CA TYR A 686 -45.31 -8.04 -4.86
C TYR A 686 -44.06 -8.63 -4.23
N LYS A 687 -43.90 -9.96 -4.31
CA LYS A 687 -42.70 -10.69 -3.91
C LYS A 687 -41.79 -11.03 -5.10
N TYR A 688 -42.36 -11.35 -6.26
CA TYR A 688 -41.62 -11.64 -7.48
C TYR A 688 -41.77 -10.48 -8.45
N TYR A 689 -40.64 -10.05 -9.01
CA TYR A 689 -40.55 -8.97 -9.98
C TYR A 689 -39.95 -9.51 -11.28
N LYS A 690 -40.36 -8.91 -12.40
CA LYS A 690 -39.80 -9.17 -13.73
C LYS A 690 -39.60 -7.84 -14.43
N LEU A 691 -38.34 -7.49 -14.68
CA LEU A 691 -37.99 -6.44 -15.62
C LEU A 691 -37.87 -7.08 -17.02
N TRP A 692 -38.66 -6.63 -17.98
CA TRP A 692 -38.48 -6.91 -19.40
C TRP A 692 -37.88 -5.67 -20.06
N VAL A 693 -36.87 -5.84 -20.91
CA VAL A 693 -36.15 -4.79 -21.63
C VAL A 693 -36.06 -5.14 -23.11
N LYS A 694 -36.13 -4.11 -23.96
CA LYS A 694 -35.79 -4.16 -25.38
C LYS A 694 -34.67 -3.16 -25.64
N ASN A 695 -33.67 -3.52 -26.45
CA ASN A 695 -32.64 -2.57 -26.93
C ASN A 695 -32.11 -2.87 -28.34
N LYS A 696 -31.55 -1.85 -29.00
CA LYS A 696 -30.92 -1.90 -30.34
C LYS A 696 -29.49 -2.51 -30.38
N GLY A 697 -29.21 -3.56 -29.59
CA GLY A 697 -27.93 -4.26 -29.58
C GLY A 697 -27.41 -4.46 -28.16
N ILE A 698 -26.23 -3.91 -27.86
CA ILE A 698 -25.69 -3.88 -26.50
C ILE A 698 -26.60 -3.02 -25.59
N MET A 699 -26.86 -3.48 -24.37
CA MET A 699 -27.51 -2.71 -23.30
C MET A 699 -26.62 -2.73 -22.07
N GLN A 700 -26.57 -1.62 -21.31
CA GLN A 700 -25.90 -1.56 -20.02
C GLN A 700 -26.66 -0.74 -18.97
N LEU A 701 -26.63 -1.20 -17.72
CA LEU A 701 -27.10 -0.48 -16.53
C LEU A 701 -26.21 -0.85 -15.33
N SER A 702 -26.05 0.05 -14.36
CA SER A 702 -25.39 -0.25 -13.09
C SER A 702 -26.39 -0.91 -12.11
N ASP A 703 -27.39 -0.17 -11.63
CA ASP A 703 -28.38 -0.66 -10.63
C ASP A 703 -29.82 -0.71 -11.16
N LEU A 704 -30.63 -1.56 -10.50
CA LEU A 704 -32.09 -1.45 -10.40
C LEU A 704 -32.51 -1.40 -8.91
N ILE A 705 -33.00 -0.25 -8.45
CA ILE A 705 -33.45 -0.03 -7.06
C ILE A 705 -34.98 0.06 -7.01
N LEU A 706 -35.62 -0.64 -6.07
CA LEU A 706 -37.05 -0.46 -5.76
C LEU A 706 -37.22 0.50 -4.58
N LEU A 707 -38.15 1.47 -4.69
CA LEU A 707 -38.48 2.44 -3.63
C LEU A 707 -39.93 2.27 -3.13
N GLY A 708 -40.19 2.50 -1.84
CA GLY A 708 -41.52 2.39 -1.22
C GLY A 708 -41.69 3.17 0.08
#